data_AF-A0A6F9ARD4-F1
#
_entry.id   AF-A0A6F9ARD4-F1
#
_cell.length_a   1.000
_cell.length_b   1.000
_cell.length_c   1.000
_cell.angle_alpha   90.00
_cell.angle_beta   90.00
_cell.angle_gamma   90.00
#
_symmetry.space_group_name_H-M   'P 1'
#
loop_
_entity.id
_entity.type
_entity.pdbx_description
1 polymer ?
#
loop_
_entity_poly.entity_id
_entity_poly.type
_entity_poly.pdbx_seq_one_letter_code
_entity_poly.pdbx_strand_id
1 'polypeptide(L)'
;RNVKNVTPKAGEWVEPYMHKEQILFTGQLDVSAMGRLMDLKLLSIATLLGILCFCSAQQEGSDCIKANAQSCGECIQVAEKCGWCTDADFLKQGESKSARCDELKSLITKGCSKAKIENPRGSISIDKDKPVTNRKKDTFKLKFKRAEDYPIDLYYLMDLSFSMKDDLENVKNLGTDLMREMQEITSDFRIGFGSFVEKTVMPYISTTPARLLNPCTSNENCTSPFSYKNVLKLTENGQQFNSLVSKQQISGNLDSPEGGFDAIMQDAIGWRNVTRLLVFSTDAGFHFAGDGKLGGIVLPNDGKCHLENNMYTMSHYYDYPSIAHLVQKLSDNNIQTIFAVTEEFQPVYKELKNLIPKSAVGTLSSNSSNVIKLIIDSYNNNKVPEGVSIKYKSICKNGVVGTEEGGRKCSNISIGDEVRTDDLDGNCRKDNGTDICSNNGDCVVCICDANYTGSACDCSLDTSTCLAANKQICNGRGTCECGVCKCTNPKFQGPTCEICPTCPGVCTEHKECVQCRAFETGEKKDTCERDCSYFNLIRVKDRDKLPQPADQSYPLSHCKERDANDCWFYYTYAVRNDTVREVYVVETLECPAGPDIIPIVAGVVAGIVLIGLALLLIWKLLMIIHDRREFAKFEKEKMNAKWDTGENPIYKSAVTTIVNPKYEGK
;
A
#
# COMPACT_ATOMS: atom_id res chain seq x y z
N ARG A 1 -48.80 61.07 39.08
CA ARG A 1 -47.84 61.44 40.15
C ARG A 1 -46.54 60.72 39.86
N ASN A 2 -45.51 61.51 39.59
CA ASN A 2 -44.07 61.24 39.59
C ASN A 2 -43.49 60.16 38.63
N VAL A 3 -42.71 60.48 37.57
CA VAL A 3 -41.36 61.15 37.53
C VAL A 3 -40.29 60.10 37.91
N LYS A 4 -39.18 59.83 37.19
CA LYS A 4 -38.44 60.48 36.09
C LYS A 4 -37.29 59.55 35.62
N ASN A 5 -36.80 59.82 34.40
CA ASN A 5 -35.40 59.93 33.92
C ASN A 5 -34.41 58.75 34.08
N VAL A 6 -33.77 58.23 33.03
CA VAL A 6 -32.80 58.86 32.08
C VAL A 6 -31.44 59.16 32.73
N THR A 7 -30.44 58.33 32.36
CA THR A 7 -28.96 58.50 32.14
C THR A 7 -28.30 59.84 32.56
N PRO A 8 -26.99 59.96 32.94
CA PRO A 8 -25.86 59.72 32.00
C PRO A 8 -24.38 59.58 32.53
N LYS A 9 -23.47 59.31 31.57
CA LYS A 9 -22.10 59.85 31.31
C LYS A 9 -20.98 59.94 32.38
N ALA A 10 -19.83 59.36 31.98
CA ALA A 10 -18.50 59.96 31.72
C ALA A 10 -17.68 60.68 32.82
N GLY A 11 -16.36 60.41 32.80
CA GLY A 11 -15.27 61.19 33.42
C GLY A 11 -15.08 60.93 34.92
N GLU A 12 -13.89 60.99 35.53
CA GLU A 12 -12.63 61.60 35.10
C GLU A 12 -11.58 61.46 36.23
N TRP A 13 -10.29 61.49 35.84
CA TRP A 13 -9.06 61.88 36.58
C TRP A 13 -8.62 61.19 37.88
N VAL A 14 -7.39 60.62 37.85
CA VAL A 14 -6.27 61.05 38.72
C VAL A 14 -4.93 60.91 37.95
N GLU A 15 -4.24 62.01 37.73
CA GLU A 15 -2.78 62.13 37.50
C GLU A 15 -2.15 62.57 38.86
N PRO A 16 -0.86 62.30 39.18
CA PRO A 16 0.21 63.21 38.74
C PRO A 16 1.67 62.65 38.62
N TYR A 17 2.46 63.30 37.73
CA TYR A 17 3.87 63.77 37.88
C TYR A 17 5.05 62.76 38.01
N MET A 18 5.95 62.72 37.01
CA MET A 18 7.34 63.29 36.95
C MET A 18 8.43 62.48 37.69
N HIS A 19 9.69 62.28 37.28
CA HIS A 19 10.58 62.80 36.24
C HIS A 19 11.81 61.83 36.15
N LYS A 20 12.33 61.53 34.95
CA LYS A 20 13.71 61.80 34.43
C LYS A 20 14.93 60.97 34.91
N GLU A 21 15.84 60.81 33.93
CA GLU A 21 17.29 60.46 33.95
C GLU A 21 17.65 58.96 33.91
N GLN A 22 18.17 58.43 32.79
CA GLN A 22 19.54 58.54 32.22
C GLN A 22 20.62 57.80 33.02
N ILE A 23 20.98 56.57 32.60
CA ILE A 23 22.30 55.92 32.75
C ILE A 23 22.36 54.89 31.59
N LEU A 24 23.18 54.94 30.54
CA LEU A 24 24.61 55.25 30.39
C LEU A 24 25.49 54.28 31.17
N PHE A 25 25.54 53.01 30.75
CA PHE A 25 26.63 52.12 31.10
C PHE A 25 27.67 52.11 29.99
N THR A 26 28.70 52.92 30.22
CA THR A 26 30.06 52.76 29.71
C THR A 26 30.58 51.36 30.05
N GLY A 27 31.17 50.70 29.05
CA GLY A 27 31.92 49.48 29.26
C GLY A 27 33.28 49.74 29.90
N GLN A 28 33.85 48.68 30.48
CA GLN A 28 35.28 48.49 30.57
C GLN A 28 35.59 47.02 30.82
N LEU A 29 36.29 46.39 29.87
CA LEU A 29 37.52 45.65 30.14
C LEU A 29 38.24 45.37 28.81
N ASP A 30 39.40 46.01 28.72
CA ASP A 30 40.42 45.95 27.69
C ASP A 30 40.96 44.54 27.45
N VAL A 31 41.18 44.21 26.17
CA VAL A 31 42.38 43.48 25.73
C VAL A 31 42.91 44.12 24.44
N SER A 32 43.97 44.91 24.61
CA SER A 32 45.03 45.23 23.63
C SER A 32 45.58 43.95 22.97
N ALA A 33 46.11 43.87 21.75
CA ALA A 33 46.67 44.88 20.88
C ALA A 33 46.76 44.37 19.42
N MET A 34 46.55 45.32 18.49
CA MET A 34 47.25 45.57 17.23
C MET A 34 47.69 44.43 16.29
N GLY A 35 47.17 44.51 15.06
CA GLY A 35 47.79 43.91 13.87
C GLY A 35 46.95 44.03 12.60
N ARG A 36 46.40 45.22 12.30
CA ARG A 36 45.66 45.48 11.04
C ARG A 36 46.62 45.61 9.86
N LEU A 37 46.38 44.86 8.79
CA LEU A 37 46.50 45.33 7.40
C LEU A 37 45.73 44.39 6.47
N MET A 38 44.97 44.97 5.53
CA MET A 38 44.09 44.35 4.52
C MET A 38 42.71 43.92 5.07
N ASP A 39 41.56 44.31 4.52
CA ASP A 39 41.28 44.95 3.23
C ASP A 39 39.92 45.66 3.28
N LEU A 40 39.91 46.96 2.98
CA LEU A 40 38.70 47.80 2.83
C LEU A 40 37.83 47.37 1.62
N LYS A 41 38.30 46.38 0.86
CA LYS A 41 37.60 45.71 -0.24
C LYS A 41 36.50 44.75 0.22
N LEU A 42 36.58 44.17 1.43
CA LEU A 42 35.61 43.15 1.85
C LEU A 42 34.23 43.74 2.23
N LEU A 43 34.21 44.94 2.81
CA LEU A 43 32.97 45.63 3.16
C LEU A 43 32.22 46.20 1.94
N SER A 44 32.96 46.56 0.89
CA SER A 44 32.39 47.01 -0.40
C SER A 44 31.88 45.83 -1.24
N ILE A 45 32.47 44.64 -1.10
CA ILE A 45 31.97 43.41 -1.75
C ILE A 45 30.70 42.90 -1.06
N ALA A 46 30.60 42.98 0.28
CA ALA A 46 29.40 42.55 1.03
C ALA A 46 28.16 43.42 0.75
N THR A 47 28.37 44.72 0.49
CA THR A 47 27.28 45.65 0.14
C THR A 47 26.87 45.57 -1.33
N LEU A 48 27.79 45.23 -2.26
CA LEU A 48 27.43 44.91 -3.65
C LEU A 48 26.69 43.56 -3.79
N LEU A 49 27.05 42.54 -3.01
CA LEU A 49 26.35 41.24 -2.99
C LEU A 49 24.93 41.32 -2.39
N GLY A 50 24.69 42.25 -1.45
CA GLY A 50 23.35 42.51 -0.91
C GLY A 50 22.42 43.21 -1.91
N ILE A 51 22.96 44.07 -2.77
CA ILE A 51 22.18 44.79 -3.81
C ILE A 51 21.93 43.92 -5.05
N LEU A 52 22.82 42.95 -5.34
CA LEU A 52 22.60 41.93 -6.38
C LEU A 52 21.53 40.89 -6.01
N CYS A 53 21.18 40.73 -4.72
CA CYS A 53 20.13 39.80 -4.26
C CYS A 53 18.71 40.39 -4.17
N PHE A 54 18.50 41.69 -4.48
CA PHE A 54 17.17 42.32 -4.48
C PHE A 54 16.63 42.66 -5.88
N CYS A 55 17.20 42.08 -6.94
CA CYS A 55 16.57 42.00 -8.25
C CYS A 55 16.42 40.53 -8.68
N SER A 56 15.59 39.81 -7.95
CA SER A 56 14.86 38.66 -8.49
C SER A 56 13.40 38.89 -8.17
N ALA A 57 12.80 39.89 -8.83
CA ALA A 57 11.40 39.79 -9.14
C ALA A 57 11.23 38.43 -9.86
N GLN A 58 10.51 37.49 -9.25
CA GLN A 58 10.13 36.24 -9.89
C GLN A 58 9.50 36.59 -11.23
N GLN A 59 10.23 36.34 -12.31
CA GLN A 59 9.58 36.10 -13.58
C GLN A 59 9.12 34.65 -13.50
N GLU A 60 7.81 34.46 -13.30
CA GLU A 60 7.17 33.15 -13.38
C GLU A 60 7.43 32.56 -14.79
N GLY A 61 8.54 31.85 -14.95
CA GLY A 61 8.75 31.00 -16.10
C GLY A 61 7.74 29.85 -16.04
N SER A 62 6.98 29.64 -17.11
CA SER A 62 6.05 28.52 -17.21
C SER A 62 6.80 27.20 -17.02
N ASP A 63 6.14 26.19 -16.45
CA ASP A 63 6.74 24.88 -16.21
C ASP A 63 7.21 24.23 -17.54
N CYS A 64 6.58 24.60 -18.66
CA CYS A 64 6.94 24.20 -20.02
C CYS A 64 8.32 24.72 -20.45
N ILE A 65 8.66 25.97 -20.10
CA ILE A 65 9.96 26.57 -20.44
C ILE A 65 11.06 25.98 -19.55
N LYS A 66 10.76 25.77 -18.26
CA LYS A 66 11.72 25.21 -17.28
C LYS A 66 12.19 23.81 -17.66
N ALA A 67 11.36 23.04 -18.35
CA ALA A 67 11.71 21.71 -18.83
C ALA A 67 12.78 21.71 -19.94
N ASN A 68 13.05 22.85 -20.59
CA ASN A 68 14.09 23.01 -21.61
C ASN A 68 14.06 21.93 -22.72
N ALA A 69 12.85 21.50 -23.10
CA ALA A 69 12.63 20.42 -24.07
C ALA A 69 13.29 20.73 -25.42
N GLN A 70 14.10 19.82 -25.94
CA GLN A 70 14.82 19.98 -27.21
C GLN A 70 14.03 19.42 -28.41
N SER A 71 12.98 18.66 -28.13
CA SER A 71 12.10 18.06 -29.14
C SER A 71 10.62 18.26 -28.80
N CYS A 72 9.78 18.13 -29.83
CA CYS A 72 8.33 18.14 -29.67
C CYS A 72 7.86 17.06 -28.69
N GLY A 73 8.40 15.84 -28.78
CA GLY A 73 8.01 14.73 -27.89
C GLY A 73 8.31 15.02 -26.42
N GLU A 74 9.49 15.54 -26.12
CA GLU A 74 9.87 15.95 -24.76
C GLU A 74 8.95 17.06 -24.22
N CYS A 75 8.59 18.03 -25.07
CA CYS A 75 7.74 19.15 -24.67
C CYS A 75 6.32 18.71 -24.27
N ILE A 76 5.72 17.81 -25.06
CA ILE A 76 4.35 17.35 -24.82
C ILE A 76 4.24 16.48 -23.56
N GLN A 77 5.35 15.86 -23.13
CA GLN A 77 5.40 15.07 -21.91
C GLN A 77 5.52 15.90 -20.62
N VAL A 78 5.81 17.21 -20.72
CA VAL A 78 6.05 18.08 -19.55
C VAL A 78 4.76 18.33 -18.77
N ALA A 79 3.75 18.90 -19.43
CA ALA A 79 2.46 19.19 -18.83
C ALA A 79 1.41 19.40 -19.92
N GLU A 80 0.16 19.26 -19.51
CA GLU A 80 -1.01 19.36 -20.38
C GLU A 80 -1.10 20.74 -21.10
N LYS A 81 -0.71 21.79 -20.40
CA LYS A 81 -0.76 23.17 -20.88
C LYS A 81 0.36 23.50 -21.87
N CYS A 82 1.34 22.61 -22.05
CA CYS A 82 2.47 22.80 -22.95
C CYS A 82 2.11 22.45 -24.39
N GLY A 83 2.67 23.20 -25.32
CA GLY A 83 2.60 22.95 -26.76
C GLY A 83 3.93 23.22 -27.41
N TRP A 84 4.10 22.72 -28.63
CA TRP A 84 5.32 22.89 -29.42
C TRP A 84 5.03 23.64 -30.71
N CYS A 85 5.74 24.73 -30.98
CA CYS A 85 5.61 25.45 -32.25
C CYS A 85 6.46 24.81 -33.36
N THR A 86 5.80 24.31 -34.42
CA THR A 86 6.45 23.72 -35.60
C THR A 86 6.81 24.73 -36.67
N ASP A 87 6.43 26.01 -36.51
CA ASP A 87 6.72 27.03 -37.52
C ASP A 87 8.23 27.27 -37.68
N ALA A 88 8.74 27.10 -38.90
CA ALA A 88 10.15 27.26 -39.20
C ALA A 88 10.67 28.65 -38.81
N ASP A 89 9.84 29.68 -39.01
CA ASP A 89 10.18 31.09 -38.81
C ASP A 89 9.90 31.61 -37.39
N PHE A 90 9.49 30.72 -36.46
CA PHE A 90 9.13 31.11 -35.10
C PHE A 90 10.34 31.55 -34.25
N LEU A 91 11.49 30.88 -34.42
CA LEU A 91 12.69 31.21 -33.67
C LEU A 91 13.41 32.38 -34.30
N LYS A 92 13.73 33.40 -33.50
CA LYS A 92 14.59 34.50 -33.92
C LYS A 92 16.05 34.05 -33.95
N GLN A 93 16.86 34.73 -34.75
CA GLN A 93 18.28 34.41 -34.90
C GLN A 93 19.00 34.51 -33.54
N GLY A 94 19.45 33.35 -33.02
CA GLY A 94 20.12 33.24 -31.71
C GLY A 94 19.28 32.59 -30.59
N GLU A 95 17.98 32.32 -30.81
CA GLU A 95 17.14 31.62 -29.83
C GLU A 95 17.37 30.11 -29.83
N SER A 96 17.30 29.49 -28.65
CA SER A 96 17.46 28.03 -28.49
C SER A 96 16.24 27.28 -29.04
N LYS A 97 16.45 26.05 -29.49
CA LYS A 97 15.35 25.16 -29.95
C LYS A 97 14.28 24.94 -28.88
N SER A 98 14.65 24.99 -27.61
CA SER A 98 13.73 24.85 -26.49
C SER A 98 12.71 25.97 -26.34
N ALA A 99 12.94 27.15 -26.94
CA ALA A 99 11.95 28.23 -26.96
C ALA A 99 10.69 27.88 -27.77
N ARG A 100 10.71 26.79 -28.56
CA ARG A 100 9.54 26.23 -29.25
C ARG A 100 8.55 25.55 -28.30
N CYS A 101 8.98 25.20 -27.08
CA CYS A 101 8.13 24.62 -26.04
C CYS A 101 7.68 25.69 -25.04
N ASP A 102 6.36 25.92 -24.95
CA ASP A 102 5.79 26.82 -23.96
C ASP A 102 4.30 26.53 -23.76
N GLU A 103 3.65 27.25 -22.86
CA GLU A 103 2.19 27.21 -22.74
C GLU A 103 1.51 27.71 -24.02
N LEU A 104 0.36 27.12 -24.36
CA LEU A 104 -0.35 27.41 -25.62
C LEU A 104 -0.64 28.90 -25.80
N LYS A 105 -1.10 29.57 -24.74
CA LYS A 105 -1.39 31.01 -24.76
C LYS A 105 -0.12 31.83 -25.03
N SER A 106 1.01 31.43 -24.45
CA SER A 106 2.30 32.08 -24.64
C SER A 106 2.82 31.90 -26.07
N LEU A 107 2.70 30.71 -26.66
CA LEU A 107 3.08 30.48 -28.06
C LEU A 107 2.28 31.33 -29.05
N ILE A 108 0.97 31.44 -28.83
CA ILE A 108 0.10 32.29 -29.65
C ILE A 108 0.48 33.77 -29.50
N THR A 109 0.75 34.20 -28.26
CA THR A 109 1.16 35.59 -27.97
C THR A 109 2.53 35.90 -28.59
N LYS A 110 3.43 34.91 -28.67
CA LYS A 110 4.74 35.00 -29.34
C LYS A 110 4.66 34.90 -30.86
N GLY A 111 3.47 34.76 -31.44
CA GLY A 111 3.25 34.79 -32.89
C GLY A 111 3.24 33.42 -33.57
N CYS A 112 3.26 32.31 -32.83
CA CYS A 112 3.06 31.00 -33.42
C CYS A 112 1.60 30.86 -33.88
N SER A 113 1.38 30.57 -35.16
CA SER A 113 0.05 30.30 -35.69
C SER A 113 -0.55 29.08 -34.99
N LYS A 114 -1.84 29.16 -34.60
CA LYS A 114 -2.56 28.04 -33.96
C LYS A 114 -2.49 26.73 -34.77
N ALA A 115 -2.44 26.82 -36.10
CA ALA A 115 -2.34 25.66 -36.98
C ALA A 115 -0.94 25.00 -36.99
N LYS A 116 0.07 25.66 -36.42
CA LYS A 116 1.45 25.19 -36.31
C LYS A 116 1.86 24.97 -34.85
N ILE A 117 0.88 24.83 -33.95
CA ILE A 117 1.12 24.43 -32.56
C ILE A 117 0.71 22.97 -32.43
N GLU A 118 1.69 22.12 -32.19
CA GLU A 118 1.46 20.73 -31.83
C GLU A 118 1.17 20.67 -30.33
N ASN A 119 -0.04 20.24 -29.99
CA ASN A 119 -0.41 19.82 -28.65
C ASN A 119 -1.37 18.63 -28.78
N PRO A 120 -0.85 17.43 -29.12
CA PRO A 120 -1.68 16.28 -29.36
C PRO A 120 -2.33 15.86 -28.04
N ARG A 121 -3.65 15.95 -28.00
CA ARG A 121 -4.47 15.41 -26.92
C ARG A 121 -5.19 14.18 -27.43
N GLY A 122 -5.35 13.20 -26.57
CA GLY A 122 -6.23 12.08 -26.87
C GLY A 122 -7.63 12.62 -27.19
N SER A 123 -8.12 12.36 -28.39
CA SER A 123 -9.51 12.57 -28.72
C SER A 123 -10.27 11.31 -28.36
N ILE A 124 -11.26 11.43 -27.49
CA ILE A 124 -12.22 10.35 -27.26
C ILE A 124 -13.19 10.39 -28.45
N SER A 125 -13.00 9.51 -29.44
CA SER A 125 -14.03 9.23 -30.43
C SER A 125 -14.97 8.18 -29.86
N ILE A 126 -16.19 8.60 -29.52
CA ILE A 126 -17.18 7.69 -28.95
C ILE A 126 -17.85 6.93 -30.11
N ASP A 127 -17.37 5.72 -30.44
CA ASP A 127 -17.96 4.88 -31.50
C ASP A 127 -19.41 4.47 -31.18
N LYS A 128 -19.77 4.46 -29.89
CA LYS A 128 -21.11 4.19 -29.38
C LYS A 128 -21.32 4.86 -28.03
N ASP A 129 -21.98 6.02 -28.04
CA ASP A 129 -22.29 6.78 -26.84
C ASP A 129 -23.61 6.28 -26.24
N LYS A 130 -23.54 5.14 -25.55
CA LYS A 130 -24.66 4.68 -24.71
C LYS A 130 -24.48 5.32 -23.33
N PRO A 131 -25.45 6.12 -22.83
CA PRO A 131 -25.35 6.72 -21.51
C PRO A 131 -25.23 5.61 -20.45
N VAL A 132 -24.09 5.54 -19.77
CA VAL A 132 -23.84 4.57 -18.68
C VAL A 132 -24.57 4.92 -17.39
N THR A 133 -25.14 6.12 -17.31
CA THR A 133 -26.21 6.46 -16.37
C THR A 133 -27.14 7.47 -17.01
N ASN A 134 -28.33 7.01 -17.36
CA ASN A 134 -29.44 7.87 -17.70
C ASN A 134 -29.93 8.54 -16.39
N ARG A 135 -29.22 9.56 -15.87
CA ARG A 135 -29.70 10.40 -14.76
C ARG A 135 -30.51 11.59 -15.29
N LYS A 136 -31.46 11.30 -16.18
CA LYS A 136 -32.76 11.94 -16.02
C LYS A 136 -33.35 11.29 -14.77
N LYS A 137 -33.62 12.07 -13.72
CA LYS A 137 -34.61 11.66 -12.71
C LYS A 137 -35.95 11.60 -13.45
N ASP A 138 -36.18 10.51 -14.17
CA ASP A 138 -37.53 9.99 -14.24
C ASP A 138 -37.81 9.50 -12.82
N THR A 139 -38.80 10.09 -12.18
CA THR A 139 -39.35 9.56 -10.95
C THR A 139 -39.96 8.21 -11.27
N PHE A 140 -39.19 7.13 -11.17
CA PHE A 140 -39.74 5.78 -11.31
C PHE A 140 -40.37 5.37 -9.99
N LYS A 141 -41.69 5.19 -10.04
CA LYS A 141 -42.47 4.61 -8.94
C LYS A 141 -42.01 3.17 -8.74
N LEU A 142 -41.19 2.92 -7.73
CA LEU A 142 -40.84 1.55 -7.36
C LEU A 142 -41.99 0.97 -6.53
N LYS A 143 -42.80 0.13 -7.16
CA LYS A 143 -43.80 -0.69 -6.46
C LYS A 143 -43.11 -1.94 -5.97
N PHE A 144 -42.71 -1.97 -4.70
CA PHE A 144 -42.21 -3.20 -4.09
C PHE A 144 -43.38 -3.97 -3.48
N LYS A 145 -43.65 -5.14 -4.05
CA LYS A 145 -44.51 -6.16 -3.45
C LYS A 145 -43.62 -7.38 -3.25
N ARG A 146 -43.40 -7.77 -1.99
CA ARG A 146 -42.88 -9.12 -1.71
C ARG A 146 -43.90 -10.09 -2.29
N ALA A 147 -43.49 -10.87 -3.30
CA ALA A 147 -44.35 -11.94 -3.78
C ALA A 147 -44.52 -12.93 -2.63
N GLU A 148 -45.76 -13.12 -2.20
CA GLU A 148 -46.12 -14.31 -1.45
C GLU A 148 -45.81 -15.49 -2.37
N ASP A 149 -45.14 -16.51 -1.83
CA ASP A 149 -44.83 -17.73 -2.57
C ASP A 149 -43.91 -17.54 -3.80
N TYR A 150 -42.72 -16.96 -3.59
CA TYR A 150 -41.72 -16.82 -4.66
C TYR A 150 -40.88 -18.10 -4.80
N PRO A 151 -40.65 -18.63 -6.03
CA PRO A 151 -39.93 -19.88 -6.22
C PRO A 151 -38.49 -19.86 -5.69
N ILE A 152 -38.05 -21.01 -5.19
CA ILE A 152 -36.71 -21.19 -4.62
C ILE A 152 -36.01 -22.37 -5.30
N ASP A 153 -34.78 -22.14 -5.74
CA ASP A 153 -33.83 -23.17 -6.15
C ASP A 153 -32.78 -23.33 -5.05
N LEU A 154 -32.62 -24.54 -4.56
CA LEU A 154 -31.59 -24.90 -3.59
C LEU A 154 -30.65 -25.95 -4.18
N TYR A 155 -29.35 -25.65 -4.22
CA TYR A 155 -28.33 -26.61 -4.59
C TYR A 155 -27.49 -26.96 -3.37
N TYR A 156 -27.49 -28.23 -2.99
CA TYR A 156 -26.73 -28.75 -1.88
C TYR A 156 -25.39 -29.27 -2.38
N LEU A 157 -24.31 -28.58 -2.05
CA LEU A 157 -22.94 -28.91 -2.42
C LEU A 157 -22.22 -29.50 -1.22
N MET A 158 -21.94 -30.79 -1.28
CA MET A 158 -21.43 -31.57 -0.14
C MET A 158 -20.01 -32.07 -0.37
N ASP A 159 -19.18 -31.89 0.63
CA ASP A 159 -17.90 -32.56 0.76
C ASP A 159 -18.08 -34.06 1.00
N LEU A 160 -17.42 -34.88 0.19
CA LEU A 160 -17.42 -36.35 0.31
C LEU A 160 -16.02 -36.89 0.69
N SER A 161 -15.19 -36.09 1.35
CA SER A 161 -13.98 -36.53 2.04
C SER A 161 -14.30 -37.66 3.04
N PHE A 162 -13.26 -38.36 3.52
CA PHE A 162 -13.45 -39.50 4.42
C PHE A 162 -14.07 -39.08 5.76
N SER A 163 -13.79 -37.85 6.21
CA SER A 163 -14.27 -37.32 7.50
C SER A 163 -15.77 -37.04 7.48
N MET A 164 -16.35 -36.69 6.33
CA MET A 164 -17.79 -36.43 6.13
C MET A 164 -18.68 -37.69 6.09
N LYS A 165 -18.18 -38.84 6.53
CA LYS A 165 -18.89 -40.14 6.41
C LYS A 165 -20.18 -40.19 7.21
N ASP A 166 -20.15 -39.74 8.46
CA ASP A 166 -21.33 -39.70 9.33
C ASP A 166 -22.32 -38.64 8.86
N ASP A 167 -21.86 -37.47 8.42
CA ASP A 167 -22.70 -36.45 7.79
C ASP A 167 -23.44 -36.96 6.56
N LEU A 168 -22.79 -37.75 5.70
CA LEU A 168 -23.43 -38.36 4.53
C LEU A 168 -24.63 -39.22 4.92
N GLU A 169 -24.54 -40.03 5.99
CA GLU A 169 -25.68 -40.84 6.45
C GLU A 169 -26.87 -40.00 6.92
N ASN A 170 -26.60 -38.82 7.49
CA ASN A 170 -27.65 -37.89 7.90
C ASN A 170 -28.30 -37.18 6.70
N VAL A 171 -27.49 -36.73 5.74
CA VAL A 171 -27.96 -36.03 4.54
C VAL A 171 -28.78 -36.95 3.62
N LYS A 172 -28.57 -38.26 3.66
CA LYS A 172 -29.42 -39.24 2.94
C LYS A 172 -30.91 -39.15 3.30
N ASN A 173 -31.22 -38.79 4.54
CA ASN A 173 -32.59 -38.66 5.03
C ASN A 173 -33.12 -37.21 4.95
N LEU A 174 -32.22 -36.24 4.73
CA LEU A 174 -32.53 -34.81 4.77
C LEU A 174 -33.44 -34.34 3.63
N GLY A 175 -33.36 -34.92 2.43
CA GLY A 175 -34.01 -34.34 1.24
C GLY A 175 -35.53 -34.28 1.34
N THR A 176 -36.18 -35.31 1.91
CA THR A 176 -37.63 -35.31 2.13
C THR A 176 -38.07 -34.33 3.20
N ASP A 177 -37.32 -34.23 4.30
CA ASP A 177 -37.64 -33.31 5.39
C ASP A 177 -37.42 -31.86 4.94
N LEU A 178 -36.30 -31.56 4.29
CA LEU A 178 -36.02 -30.24 3.75
C LEU A 178 -37.08 -29.82 2.73
N MET A 179 -37.51 -30.72 1.85
CA MET A 179 -38.59 -30.42 0.91
C MET A 179 -39.92 -30.14 1.60
N ARG A 180 -40.29 -30.89 2.64
CA ARG A 180 -41.52 -30.65 3.40
C ARG A 180 -41.50 -29.27 4.06
N GLU A 181 -40.39 -28.92 4.72
CA GLU A 181 -40.24 -27.63 5.41
C GLU A 181 -40.20 -26.47 4.42
N MET A 182 -39.55 -26.64 3.27
CA MET A 182 -39.52 -25.62 2.22
C MET A 182 -40.87 -25.47 1.51
N GLN A 183 -41.70 -26.52 1.46
CA GLN A 183 -43.08 -26.45 0.95
C GLN A 183 -44.02 -25.60 1.81
N GLU A 184 -43.71 -25.42 3.10
CA GLU A 184 -44.44 -24.46 3.95
C GLU A 184 -44.12 -23.00 3.61
N ILE A 185 -42.96 -22.76 2.98
CA ILE A 185 -42.45 -21.43 2.64
C ILE A 185 -42.77 -21.07 1.19
N THR A 186 -42.64 -22.01 0.26
CA THR A 186 -42.99 -21.83 -1.15
C THR A 186 -43.56 -23.12 -1.78
N SER A 187 -44.59 -22.97 -2.60
CA SER A 187 -45.17 -24.03 -3.43
C SER A 187 -44.25 -24.45 -4.59
N ASP A 188 -43.32 -23.60 -5.00
CA ASP A 188 -42.40 -23.86 -6.12
C ASP A 188 -40.94 -23.97 -5.64
N PHE A 189 -40.62 -25.15 -5.11
CA PHE A 189 -39.29 -25.50 -4.62
C PHE A 189 -38.59 -26.53 -5.51
N ARG A 190 -37.34 -26.25 -5.90
CA ARG A 190 -36.46 -27.22 -6.56
C ARG A 190 -35.19 -27.44 -5.76
N ILE A 191 -34.76 -28.69 -5.73
CA ILE A 191 -33.54 -29.12 -5.05
C ILE A 191 -32.59 -29.84 -6.02
N GLY A 192 -31.29 -29.60 -5.87
CA GLY A 192 -30.23 -30.29 -6.58
C GLY A 192 -29.10 -30.68 -5.63
N PHE A 193 -28.22 -31.57 -6.09
CA PHE A 193 -27.11 -32.09 -5.30
C PHE A 193 -25.84 -32.18 -6.12
N GLY A 194 -24.75 -31.66 -5.58
CA GLY A 194 -23.39 -31.82 -6.08
C GLY A 194 -22.48 -32.34 -4.98
N SER A 195 -21.43 -33.04 -5.38
CA SER A 195 -20.38 -33.46 -4.47
C SER A 195 -19.01 -33.00 -4.93
N PHE A 196 -18.12 -32.77 -3.97
CA PHE A 196 -16.72 -32.43 -4.22
C PHE A 196 -15.79 -33.14 -3.24
N VAL A 197 -14.52 -33.23 -3.62
CA VAL A 197 -13.42 -33.66 -2.74
C VAL A 197 -12.24 -32.76 -3.08
N GLU A 198 -11.41 -33.17 -4.05
CA GLU A 198 -10.17 -32.47 -4.34
C GLU A 198 -9.63 -32.77 -5.77
N LYS A 199 -8.74 -31.92 -6.28
CA LYS A 199 -7.98 -32.09 -7.52
C LYS A 199 -7.25 -33.43 -7.51
N THR A 200 -7.35 -34.14 -8.63
CA THR A 200 -6.87 -35.52 -8.77
C THR A 200 -5.37 -35.62 -9.09
N VAL A 201 -4.56 -34.73 -8.52
CA VAL A 201 -3.10 -34.69 -8.70
C VAL A 201 -2.38 -34.68 -7.34
N MET A 202 -1.11 -35.10 -7.31
CA MET A 202 -0.25 -34.86 -6.15
C MET A 202 0.01 -33.35 -5.99
N PRO A 203 0.14 -32.80 -4.77
CA PRO A 203 0.17 -33.51 -3.48
C PRO A 203 -1.20 -33.72 -2.83
N TYR A 204 -2.30 -33.24 -3.43
CA TYR A 204 -3.62 -33.23 -2.79
C TYR A 204 -4.23 -34.63 -2.65
N ILE A 205 -3.96 -35.52 -3.60
CA ILE A 205 -4.33 -36.94 -3.51
C ILE A 205 -3.12 -37.86 -3.73
N SER A 206 -3.22 -39.11 -3.27
CA SER A 206 -2.27 -40.14 -3.65
C SER A 206 -2.57 -40.67 -5.05
N THR A 207 -1.66 -40.44 -6.00
CA THR A 207 -1.77 -40.91 -7.39
C THR A 207 -1.28 -42.35 -7.60
N THR A 208 -1.02 -43.10 -6.53
CA THR A 208 -0.65 -44.52 -6.64
C THR A 208 -1.86 -45.34 -7.14
N PRO A 209 -1.68 -46.33 -8.05
CA PRO A 209 -2.81 -47.05 -8.64
C PRO A 209 -3.77 -47.68 -7.61
N ALA A 210 -3.25 -48.18 -6.50
CA ALA A 210 -4.07 -48.75 -5.42
C ALA A 210 -4.93 -47.67 -4.73
N ARG A 211 -4.40 -46.48 -4.51
CA ARG A 211 -5.11 -45.37 -3.86
C ARG A 211 -6.08 -44.64 -4.78
N LEU A 212 -5.81 -44.62 -6.08
CA LEU A 212 -6.78 -44.12 -7.07
C LEU A 212 -8.02 -45.02 -7.16
N LEU A 213 -7.86 -46.33 -6.95
CA LEU A 213 -8.98 -47.27 -6.90
C LEU A 213 -9.72 -47.21 -5.57
N ASN A 214 -8.98 -47.12 -4.45
CA ASN A 214 -9.57 -46.95 -3.13
C ASN A 214 -8.67 -46.03 -2.28
N PRO A 215 -9.06 -44.75 -2.07
CA PRO A 215 -8.24 -43.81 -1.30
C PRO A 215 -8.20 -44.14 0.20
N CYS A 216 -9.18 -44.90 0.71
CA CYS A 216 -9.33 -45.17 2.14
C CYS A 216 -8.40 -46.26 2.66
N THR A 217 -7.96 -46.12 3.91
CA THR A 217 -7.01 -47.04 4.60
C THR A 217 -7.69 -48.20 5.34
N SER A 218 -8.94 -48.04 5.76
CA SER A 218 -9.50 -48.80 6.91
C SER A 218 -10.43 -49.95 6.51
N ASN A 219 -10.05 -50.82 5.56
CA ASN A 219 -10.92 -51.87 4.98
C ASN A 219 -12.27 -51.36 4.41
N GLU A 220 -12.43 -50.05 4.32
CA GLU A 220 -13.62 -49.39 3.81
C GLU A 220 -13.51 -49.25 2.29
N ASN A 221 -14.62 -49.44 1.60
CA ASN A 221 -14.67 -49.27 0.16
C ASN A 221 -15.09 -47.84 -0.17
N CYS A 222 -14.15 -47.04 -0.65
CA CYS A 222 -14.38 -45.66 -1.03
C CYS A 222 -14.34 -45.49 -2.54
N THR A 223 -15.07 -44.49 -3.03
CA THR A 223 -15.02 -44.13 -4.45
C THR A 223 -13.69 -43.44 -4.78
N SER A 224 -13.19 -43.66 -6.00
CA SER A 224 -12.01 -42.97 -6.54
C SER A 224 -12.09 -41.45 -6.32
N PRO A 225 -10.96 -40.78 -5.99
CA PRO A 225 -10.95 -39.33 -5.80
C PRO A 225 -11.42 -38.57 -7.03
N PHE A 226 -12.13 -37.46 -6.83
CA PHE A 226 -12.62 -36.58 -7.87
C PHE A 226 -12.73 -35.14 -7.34
N SER A 227 -12.63 -34.15 -8.23
CA SER A 227 -12.71 -32.75 -7.80
C SER A 227 -14.16 -32.31 -7.60
N TYR A 228 -15.01 -32.40 -8.63
CA TYR A 228 -16.42 -32.05 -8.54
C TYR A 228 -17.28 -32.92 -9.44
N LYS A 229 -18.48 -33.27 -8.94
CA LYS A 229 -19.51 -34.00 -9.66
C LYS A 229 -20.89 -33.39 -9.38
N ASN A 230 -21.57 -32.97 -10.44
CA ASN A 230 -22.99 -32.65 -10.37
C ASN A 230 -23.82 -33.95 -10.43
N VAL A 231 -24.34 -34.39 -9.29
CA VAL A 231 -25.04 -35.68 -9.18
C VAL A 231 -26.50 -35.53 -9.62
N LEU A 232 -27.15 -34.45 -9.20
CA LEU A 232 -28.55 -34.18 -9.44
C LEU A 232 -28.76 -32.70 -9.79
N LYS A 233 -29.20 -32.47 -11.02
CA LYS A 233 -29.73 -31.17 -11.46
C LYS A 233 -30.99 -30.82 -10.67
N LEU A 234 -31.30 -29.52 -10.59
CA LEU A 234 -32.48 -29.02 -9.88
C LEU A 234 -33.76 -29.73 -10.33
N THR A 235 -34.46 -30.36 -9.37
CA THR A 235 -35.68 -31.14 -9.57
C THR A 235 -36.71 -30.83 -8.48
N GLU A 236 -37.98 -31.06 -8.78
CA GLU A 236 -39.11 -30.97 -7.83
C GLU A 236 -39.33 -32.31 -7.09
N ASN A 237 -38.59 -33.36 -7.44
CA ASN A 237 -38.76 -34.70 -6.89
C ASN A 237 -37.77 -35.02 -5.75
N GLY A 238 -38.23 -34.92 -4.51
CA GLY A 238 -37.41 -35.23 -3.32
C GLY A 238 -37.01 -36.69 -3.17
N GLN A 239 -37.83 -37.61 -3.67
CA GLN A 239 -37.47 -39.03 -3.67
C GLN A 239 -36.29 -39.30 -4.60
N GLN A 240 -36.20 -38.56 -5.72
CA GLN A 240 -35.05 -38.62 -6.62
C GLN A 240 -33.79 -38.11 -5.93
N PHE A 241 -33.89 -37.01 -5.16
CA PHE A 241 -32.78 -36.52 -4.32
C PHE A 241 -32.32 -37.60 -3.33
N ASN A 242 -33.22 -38.12 -2.49
CA ASN A 242 -32.87 -39.14 -1.50
C ASN A 242 -32.26 -40.39 -2.15
N SER A 243 -32.83 -40.86 -3.27
CA SER A 243 -32.34 -42.04 -4.00
C SER A 243 -30.93 -41.85 -4.57
N LEU A 244 -30.61 -40.66 -5.09
CA LEU A 244 -29.30 -40.38 -5.66
C LEU A 244 -28.25 -40.07 -4.59
N VAL A 245 -28.62 -39.34 -3.54
CA VAL A 245 -27.74 -39.07 -2.39
C VAL A 245 -27.40 -40.36 -1.65
N SER A 246 -28.37 -41.25 -1.47
CA SER A 246 -28.17 -42.58 -0.85
C SER A 246 -27.23 -43.50 -1.63
N LYS A 247 -27.02 -43.25 -2.92
CA LYS A 247 -26.06 -43.98 -3.76
C LYS A 247 -24.65 -43.39 -3.70
N GLN A 248 -24.47 -42.19 -3.13
CA GLN A 248 -23.14 -41.62 -2.98
C GLN A 248 -22.36 -42.39 -1.91
N GLN A 249 -21.05 -42.43 -2.11
CA GLN A 249 -20.10 -43.02 -1.18
C GLN A 249 -19.01 -41.98 -0.94
N ILE A 250 -18.43 -42.03 0.25
CA ILE A 250 -17.26 -41.22 0.56
C ILE A 250 -16.07 -41.58 -0.34
N SER A 251 -15.16 -40.61 -0.44
CA SER A 251 -13.88 -40.72 -1.11
C SER A 251 -12.79 -40.33 -0.11
N GLY A 252 -11.63 -39.87 -0.60
CA GLY A 252 -10.58 -39.36 0.26
C GLY A 252 -9.46 -38.68 -0.51
N ASN A 253 -8.82 -37.75 0.18
CA ASN A 253 -7.67 -36.96 -0.21
C ASN A 253 -6.51 -37.21 0.79
N LEU A 254 -5.37 -36.55 0.57
CA LEU A 254 -4.15 -36.71 1.36
C LEU A 254 -3.93 -35.55 2.33
N ASP A 255 -4.22 -34.34 1.90
CA ASP A 255 -4.19 -33.14 2.71
C ASP A 255 -5.53 -32.87 3.39
N SER A 256 -5.62 -31.75 4.12
CA SER A 256 -6.80 -31.42 4.93
C SER A 256 -7.72 -30.39 4.29
N PRO A 257 -7.25 -29.32 3.61
CA PRO A 257 -8.17 -28.43 2.89
C PRO A 257 -8.70 -29.10 1.62
N GLU A 258 -9.89 -28.68 1.20
CA GLU A 258 -10.62 -29.32 0.09
C GLU A 258 -10.79 -28.40 -1.13
N GLY A 259 -11.16 -29.01 -2.26
CA GLY A 259 -11.30 -28.38 -3.56
C GLY A 259 -12.67 -27.75 -3.80
N GLY A 260 -13.40 -27.41 -2.73
CA GLY A 260 -14.80 -26.99 -2.82
C GLY A 260 -15.02 -25.71 -3.63
N PHE A 261 -14.03 -24.83 -3.73
CA PHE A 261 -14.14 -23.61 -4.54
C PHE A 261 -14.17 -23.90 -6.04
N ASP A 262 -13.48 -24.94 -6.52
CA ASP A 262 -13.64 -25.38 -7.91
C ASP A 262 -15.10 -25.79 -8.17
N ALA A 263 -15.71 -26.50 -7.22
CA ALA A 263 -17.09 -26.95 -7.35
C ALA A 263 -18.10 -25.79 -7.39
N ILE A 264 -17.91 -24.75 -6.57
CA ILE A 264 -18.74 -23.53 -6.61
C ILE A 264 -18.64 -22.82 -7.97
N MET A 265 -17.44 -22.80 -8.58
CA MET A 265 -17.19 -22.15 -9.86
C MET A 265 -17.84 -22.89 -11.06
N GLN A 266 -18.05 -24.20 -10.95
CA GLN A 266 -18.62 -25.01 -12.02
C GLN A 266 -20.15 -24.82 -12.15
N ASP A 267 -20.57 -23.99 -13.10
CA ASP A 267 -21.99 -23.72 -13.36
C ASP A 267 -22.58 -24.63 -14.47
N ALA A 268 -23.21 -25.73 -14.07
CA ALA A 268 -24.19 -26.45 -14.91
C ALA A 268 -25.31 -27.10 -14.08
N ILE A 269 -25.79 -26.35 -13.09
CA ILE A 269 -26.76 -26.81 -12.10
C ILE A 269 -28.20 -26.74 -12.65
N GLY A 270 -28.45 -25.82 -13.60
CA GLY A 270 -29.76 -25.59 -14.22
C GLY A 270 -30.60 -24.53 -13.51
N TRP A 271 -29.96 -23.50 -12.94
CA TRP A 271 -30.62 -22.43 -12.18
C TRP A 271 -31.76 -21.75 -12.97
N ARG A 272 -32.92 -21.60 -12.34
CA ARG A 272 -33.99 -20.75 -12.85
C ARG A 272 -33.71 -19.29 -12.52
N ASN A 273 -34.47 -18.38 -13.10
CA ASN A 273 -34.39 -16.95 -12.78
C ASN A 273 -35.22 -16.61 -11.53
N VAL A 274 -34.90 -17.27 -10.41
CA VAL A 274 -35.62 -17.24 -9.14
C VAL A 274 -34.64 -17.04 -7.98
N THR A 275 -35.06 -17.21 -6.72
CA THR A 275 -34.11 -17.18 -5.59
C THR A 275 -33.17 -18.38 -5.66
N ARG A 276 -31.86 -18.14 -5.74
CA ARG A 276 -30.83 -19.18 -5.87
C ARG A 276 -30.04 -19.31 -4.58
N LEU A 277 -30.18 -20.45 -3.90
CA LEU A 277 -29.49 -20.77 -2.66
C LEU A 277 -28.47 -21.89 -2.91
N LEU A 278 -27.22 -21.65 -2.56
CA LEU A 278 -26.14 -22.64 -2.62
C LEU A 278 -25.73 -22.97 -1.19
N VAL A 279 -25.99 -24.20 -0.75
CA VAL A 279 -25.53 -24.69 0.56
C VAL A 279 -24.19 -25.37 0.36
N PHE A 280 -23.14 -24.85 0.98
CA PHE A 280 -21.79 -25.41 0.95
C PHE A 280 -21.51 -26.11 2.27
N SER A 281 -21.37 -27.44 2.24
CA SER A 281 -21.24 -28.29 3.44
C SER A 281 -19.89 -28.99 3.46
N THR A 282 -19.09 -28.75 4.49
CA THR A 282 -17.77 -29.37 4.72
C THR A 282 -17.36 -29.26 6.18
N ASP A 283 -16.52 -30.18 6.63
CA ASP A 283 -15.88 -30.17 7.93
C ASP A 283 -14.41 -29.71 7.87
N ALA A 284 -13.99 -29.13 6.75
CA ALA A 284 -12.61 -28.77 6.47
C ALA A 284 -12.41 -27.35 5.90
N GLY A 285 -11.15 -26.98 5.71
CA GLY A 285 -10.74 -25.76 5.03
C GLY A 285 -10.94 -25.83 3.51
N PHE A 286 -10.50 -24.80 2.80
CA PHE A 286 -10.61 -24.75 1.34
C PHE A 286 -9.29 -24.32 0.70
N HIS A 287 -8.98 -24.89 -0.46
CA HIS A 287 -7.93 -24.42 -1.35
C HIS A 287 -8.39 -23.23 -2.22
N PHE A 288 -7.45 -22.34 -2.54
CA PHE A 288 -7.70 -21.16 -3.38
C PHE A 288 -6.54 -20.89 -4.35
N ALA A 289 -6.76 -19.95 -5.27
CA ALA A 289 -5.77 -19.63 -6.31
C ALA A 289 -4.35 -19.44 -5.76
N GLY A 290 -3.38 -20.10 -6.37
CA GLY A 290 -1.99 -20.20 -5.94
C GLY A 290 -1.63 -21.59 -5.40
N ASP A 291 -2.57 -22.29 -4.77
CA ASP A 291 -2.32 -23.60 -4.19
C ASP A 291 -2.07 -24.67 -5.25
N GLY A 292 -2.72 -24.56 -6.42
CA GLY A 292 -2.54 -25.44 -7.59
C GLY A 292 -1.09 -25.57 -8.05
N LYS A 293 -0.26 -24.56 -7.75
CA LYS A 293 1.17 -24.55 -8.10
C LYS A 293 1.92 -25.73 -7.52
N LEU A 294 1.52 -26.22 -6.35
CA LEU A 294 2.14 -27.40 -5.72
C LEU A 294 1.94 -28.67 -6.55
N GLY A 295 0.80 -28.81 -7.23
CA GLY A 295 0.53 -29.89 -8.17
C GLY A 295 0.96 -29.63 -9.61
N GLY A 296 1.79 -28.59 -9.84
CA GLY A 296 2.24 -28.21 -11.18
C GLY A 296 1.18 -27.50 -12.03
N ILE A 297 0.08 -27.06 -11.43
CA ILE A 297 -1.01 -26.37 -12.10
C ILE A 297 -0.78 -24.86 -11.98
N VAL A 298 -0.50 -24.21 -13.10
CA VAL A 298 -0.10 -22.79 -13.13
C VAL A 298 -1.06 -21.92 -13.96
N LEU A 299 -2.06 -22.52 -14.59
CA LEU A 299 -3.04 -21.80 -15.38
C LEU A 299 -4.16 -21.30 -14.46
N PRO A 300 -4.42 -19.99 -14.37
CA PRO A 300 -5.50 -19.47 -13.55
C PRO A 300 -6.87 -20.01 -14.00
N ASN A 301 -7.79 -20.17 -13.05
CA ASN A 301 -9.17 -20.53 -13.35
C ASN A 301 -9.81 -19.52 -14.33
N ASP A 302 -10.41 -20.02 -15.42
CA ASP A 302 -10.97 -19.20 -16.50
C ASP A 302 -12.43 -18.76 -16.25
N GLY A 303 -13.04 -19.20 -15.14
CA GLY A 303 -14.40 -18.84 -14.74
C GLY A 303 -15.48 -19.39 -15.68
N LYS A 304 -15.18 -20.47 -16.40
CA LYS A 304 -16.10 -21.19 -17.29
C LYS A 304 -16.41 -22.59 -16.75
N CYS A 305 -17.51 -23.15 -17.24
CA CYS A 305 -17.93 -24.51 -16.92
C CYS A 305 -17.22 -25.52 -17.83
N HIS A 306 -16.61 -26.55 -17.23
CA HIS A 306 -15.88 -27.63 -17.90
C HIS A 306 -16.36 -29.00 -17.41
N LEU A 307 -17.68 -29.22 -17.49
CA LEU A 307 -18.30 -30.48 -17.08
C LEU A 307 -18.52 -31.41 -18.27
N GLU A 308 -17.95 -32.61 -18.18
CA GLU A 308 -18.25 -33.72 -19.10
C GLU A 308 -18.90 -34.84 -18.30
N ASN A 309 -20.05 -35.35 -18.77
CA ASN A 309 -20.84 -36.35 -18.04
C ASN A 309 -21.14 -35.94 -16.58
N ASN A 310 -21.38 -34.64 -16.36
CA ASN A 310 -21.59 -34.00 -15.06
C ASN A 310 -20.39 -34.08 -14.09
N MET A 311 -19.18 -34.36 -14.58
CA MET A 311 -17.95 -34.38 -13.79
C MET A 311 -16.97 -33.33 -14.29
N TYR A 312 -16.26 -32.68 -13.37
CA TYR A 312 -15.26 -31.67 -13.72
C TYR A 312 -13.97 -32.34 -14.19
N THR A 313 -13.70 -32.26 -15.49
CA THR A 313 -12.56 -32.94 -16.13
C THR A 313 -11.30 -32.10 -16.17
N MET A 314 -11.42 -30.77 -16.10
CA MET A 314 -10.29 -29.83 -16.23
C MET A 314 -9.65 -29.43 -14.89
N SER A 315 -9.94 -30.15 -13.80
CA SER A 315 -9.42 -29.87 -12.44
C SER A 315 -7.90 -29.91 -12.32
N HIS A 316 -7.25 -30.77 -13.13
CA HIS A 316 -5.80 -30.92 -13.20
C HIS A 316 -5.13 -29.92 -14.17
N TYR A 317 -5.92 -29.13 -14.89
CA TYR A 317 -5.43 -28.18 -15.90
C TYR A 317 -5.50 -26.73 -15.41
N TYR A 318 -6.56 -26.37 -14.69
CA TYR A 318 -6.75 -25.04 -14.10
C TYR A 318 -6.55 -25.04 -12.59
N ASP A 319 -5.94 -23.97 -12.08
CA ASP A 319 -5.79 -23.69 -10.66
C ASP A 319 -7.17 -23.45 -10.01
N TYR A 320 -7.21 -23.49 -8.68
CA TYR A 320 -8.40 -23.10 -7.92
C TYR A 320 -8.79 -21.66 -8.24
N PRO A 321 -10.07 -21.28 -8.13
CA PRO A 321 -10.46 -19.90 -8.29
C PRO A 321 -9.98 -19.04 -7.10
N SER A 322 -9.74 -17.77 -7.35
CA SER A 322 -9.48 -16.81 -6.27
C SER A 322 -10.79 -16.43 -5.57
N ILE A 323 -10.71 -15.99 -4.31
CA ILE A 323 -11.89 -15.52 -3.56
C ILE A 323 -12.59 -14.40 -4.32
N ALA A 324 -11.85 -13.42 -4.87
CA ALA A 324 -12.42 -12.33 -5.64
C ALA A 324 -13.14 -12.81 -6.92
N HIS A 325 -12.58 -13.83 -7.60
CA HIS A 325 -13.21 -14.41 -8.78
C HIS A 325 -14.53 -15.11 -8.42
N LEU A 326 -14.55 -15.82 -7.29
CA LEU A 326 -15.74 -16.47 -6.74
C LEU A 326 -16.82 -15.43 -6.37
N VAL A 327 -16.44 -14.36 -5.66
CA VAL A 327 -17.35 -13.24 -5.30
C VAL A 327 -18.01 -12.65 -6.54
N GLN A 328 -17.23 -12.37 -7.59
CA GLN A 328 -17.73 -11.82 -8.85
C GLN A 328 -18.78 -12.75 -9.48
N LYS A 329 -18.46 -14.05 -9.61
CA LYS A 329 -19.32 -15.01 -10.28
C LYS A 329 -20.60 -15.33 -9.51
N LEU A 330 -20.52 -15.41 -8.18
CA LEU A 330 -21.70 -15.57 -7.33
C LEU A 330 -22.63 -14.35 -7.41
N SER A 331 -22.06 -13.14 -7.44
CA SER A 331 -22.81 -11.90 -7.53
C SER A 331 -23.48 -11.72 -8.90
N ASP A 332 -22.74 -11.96 -9.99
CA ASP A 332 -23.25 -11.87 -11.36
C ASP A 332 -24.42 -12.84 -11.61
N ASN A 333 -24.40 -13.99 -10.94
CA ASN A 333 -25.46 -15.00 -11.01
C ASN A 333 -26.49 -14.90 -9.89
N ASN A 334 -26.42 -13.89 -9.01
CA ASN A 334 -27.32 -13.68 -7.88
C ASN A 334 -27.52 -14.96 -7.03
N ILE A 335 -26.44 -15.66 -6.74
CA ILE A 335 -26.42 -16.87 -5.92
C ILE A 335 -26.07 -16.50 -4.48
N GLN A 336 -26.95 -16.82 -3.55
CA GLN A 336 -26.72 -16.66 -2.11
C GLN A 336 -26.09 -17.94 -1.55
N THR A 337 -24.88 -17.81 -1.01
CA THR A 337 -24.12 -18.95 -0.49
C THR A 337 -24.29 -19.08 1.01
N ILE A 338 -24.59 -20.29 1.49
CA ILE A 338 -24.75 -20.64 2.90
C ILE A 338 -23.65 -21.64 3.23
N PHE A 339 -22.65 -21.20 3.99
CA PHE A 339 -21.57 -22.06 4.49
C PHE A 339 -22.07 -22.80 5.74
N ALA A 340 -22.34 -24.09 5.59
CA ALA A 340 -22.72 -25.00 6.66
C ALA A 340 -21.48 -25.82 7.06
N VAL A 341 -20.73 -25.34 8.05
CA VAL A 341 -19.42 -25.89 8.39
C VAL A 341 -19.33 -26.31 9.84
N THR A 342 -18.43 -27.21 10.19
CA THR A 342 -18.21 -27.61 11.59
C THR A 342 -17.74 -26.43 12.45
N GLU A 343 -17.90 -26.55 13.78
CA GLU A 343 -17.58 -25.47 14.72
C GLU A 343 -16.12 -25.02 14.63
N GLU A 344 -15.21 -25.96 14.37
CA GLU A 344 -13.78 -25.71 14.21
C GLU A 344 -13.47 -24.73 13.07
N PHE A 345 -14.13 -24.88 11.93
CA PHE A 345 -13.86 -24.05 10.74
C PHE A 345 -14.73 -22.79 10.65
N GLN A 346 -15.73 -22.66 11.54
CA GLN A 346 -16.64 -21.51 11.55
C GLN A 346 -15.94 -20.13 11.52
N PRO A 347 -14.84 -19.88 12.26
CA PRO A 347 -14.16 -18.58 12.23
C PRO A 347 -13.63 -18.21 10.84
N VAL A 348 -13.07 -19.19 10.11
CA VAL A 348 -12.49 -18.97 8.77
C VAL A 348 -13.58 -18.60 7.76
N TYR A 349 -14.70 -19.33 7.77
CA TYR A 349 -15.81 -19.03 6.86
C TYR A 349 -16.57 -17.74 7.25
N LYS A 350 -16.52 -17.31 8.52
CA LYS A 350 -17.03 -15.99 8.95
C LYS A 350 -16.22 -14.84 8.34
N GLU A 351 -14.90 -14.98 8.21
CA GLU A 351 -14.10 -13.98 7.50
C GLU A 351 -14.42 -13.99 5.99
N LEU A 352 -14.60 -15.17 5.40
CA LEU A 352 -15.00 -15.29 4.01
C LEU A 352 -16.37 -14.64 3.73
N LYS A 353 -17.31 -14.75 4.68
CA LYS A 353 -18.62 -14.11 4.60
C LYS A 353 -18.53 -12.59 4.46
N ASN A 354 -17.54 -11.95 5.09
CA ASN A 354 -17.35 -10.51 4.98
C ASN A 354 -16.94 -10.09 3.56
N LEU A 355 -16.39 -11.01 2.77
CA LEU A 355 -15.97 -10.79 1.38
C LEU A 355 -17.05 -11.17 0.36
N ILE A 356 -17.87 -12.18 0.65
CA ILE A 356 -18.93 -12.66 -0.26
C ILE A 356 -20.28 -12.00 0.11
N PRO A 357 -20.82 -11.09 -0.72
CA PRO A 357 -22.09 -10.45 -0.45
C PRO A 357 -23.23 -11.47 -0.45
N LYS A 358 -24.25 -11.23 0.39
CA LYS A 358 -25.41 -12.13 0.55
C LYS A 358 -25.03 -13.56 0.96
N SER A 359 -23.94 -13.74 1.70
CA SER A 359 -23.58 -15.04 2.26
C SER A 359 -23.95 -15.18 3.74
N ALA A 360 -24.17 -16.42 4.17
CA ALA A 360 -24.43 -16.77 5.56
C ALA A 360 -23.48 -17.89 6.00
N VAL A 361 -23.20 -17.94 7.30
CA VAL A 361 -22.38 -18.99 7.90
C VAL A 361 -23.16 -19.57 9.07
N GLY A 362 -23.26 -20.88 9.10
CA GLY A 362 -23.92 -21.64 10.15
C GLY A 362 -23.09 -22.83 10.57
N THR A 363 -23.13 -23.16 11.86
CA THR A 363 -22.49 -24.37 12.36
C THR A 363 -23.31 -25.58 11.92
N LEU A 364 -22.72 -26.55 11.25
CA LEU A 364 -23.36 -27.83 10.96
C LEU A 364 -23.36 -28.66 12.26
N SER A 365 -24.53 -29.15 12.68
CA SER A 365 -24.59 -30.12 13.78
C SER A 365 -24.03 -31.47 13.30
N SER A 366 -23.50 -32.29 14.21
CA SER A 366 -22.95 -33.63 13.88
C SER A 366 -23.95 -34.60 13.25
N ASN A 367 -25.24 -34.26 13.25
CA ASN A 367 -26.30 -35.00 12.58
C ASN A 367 -26.91 -34.23 11.38
N SER A 368 -26.28 -33.14 10.94
CA SER A 368 -26.75 -32.23 9.89
C SER A 368 -28.21 -31.73 10.03
N SER A 369 -28.86 -31.92 11.18
CA SER A 369 -30.29 -31.67 11.38
C SER A 369 -30.65 -30.18 11.41
N ASN A 370 -29.70 -29.33 11.77
CA ASN A 370 -29.92 -27.89 11.84
C ASN A 370 -29.73 -27.17 10.49
N VAL A 371 -29.34 -27.87 9.42
CA VAL A 371 -29.14 -27.28 8.10
C VAL A 371 -30.43 -26.66 7.54
N ILE A 372 -31.59 -27.25 7.83
CA ILE A 372 -32.90 -26.70 7.47
C ILE A 372 -33.08 -25.33 8.15
N LYS A 373 -32.78 -25.25 9.44
CA LYS A 373 -32.86 -24.00 10.20
C LYS A 373 -31.89 -22.95 9.67
N LEU A 374 -30.67 -23.34 9.28
CA LEU A 374 -29.70 -22.42 8.67
C LEU A 374 -30.21 -21.83 7.35
N ILE A 375 -30.89 -22.63 6.54
CA ILE A 375 -31.52 -22.18 5.28
C ILE A 375 -32.65 -21.19 5.57
N ILE A 376 -33.53 -21.50 6.53
CA ILE A 376 -34.64 -20.64 6.95
C ILE A 376 -34.15 -19.32 7.54
N ASP A 377 -33.15 -19.39 8.43
CA ASP A 377 -32.56 -18.21 9.06
C ASP A 377 -31.84 -17.34 8.02
N SER A 378 -31.20 -17.95 7.01
CA SER A 378 -30.58 -17.21 5.89
C SER A 378 -31.61 -16.58 4.96
N TYR A 379 -32.76 -17.22 4.74
CA TYR A 379 -33.87 -16.68 3.94
C TYR A 379 -34.55 -15.49 4.64
N ASN A 380 -34.76 -15.60 5.95
CA ASN A 380 -35.40 -14.55 6.76
C ASN A 380 -34.46 -13.37 7.06
N ASN A 381 -33.15 -13.60 7.14
CA ASN A 381 -32.14 -12.57 7.36
C ASN A 381 -31.59 -11.96 6.06
N ASN A 382 -32.45 -11.68 5.07
CA ASN A 382 -32.09 -10.86 3.93
C ASN A 382 -31.94 -9.39 4.36
N LYS A 383 -30.82 -9.07 4.99
CA LYS A 383 -30.40 -7.69 5.24
C LYS A 383 -29.98 -7.05 3.91
N VAL A 384 -30.48 -5.84 3.69
CA VAL A 384 -29.94 -4.90 2.70
C VAL A 384 -28.47 -4.59 3.07
N PRO A 385 -27.54 -4.44 2.12
CA PRO A 385 -26.16 -4.12 2.42
C PRO A 385 -26.05 -2.82 3.24
N GLU A 386 -25.12 -2.78 4.20
CA GLU A 386 -24.81 -1.59 4.99
C GLU A 386 -24.27 -0.47 4.07
N GLY A 387 -24.82 0.74 4.20
CA GLY A 387 -24.47 1.89 3.38
C GLY A 387 -25.60 2.47 2.52
N VAL A 388 -26.83 1.92 2.59
CA VAL A 388 -28.01 2.50 1.92
C VAL A 388 -29.07 2.91 2.93
N SER A 389 -29.22 4.22 3.17
CA SER A 389 -30.33 4.80 3.91
C SER A 389 -31.49 5.12 2.95
N ILE A 390 -32.51 4.27 2.92
CA ILE A 390 -33.78 4.62 2.30
C ILE A 390 -34.65 5.26 3.38
N LYS A 391 -34.94 6.56 3.26
CA LYS A 391 -35.96 7.26 4.05
C LYS A 391 -37.31 7.05 3.39
N TYR A 392 -38.21 6.43 4.13
CA TYR A 392 -39.58 6.18 3.70
C TYR A 392 -40.48 7.19 4.40
N LYS A 393 -41.37 7.84 3.68
CA LYS A 393 -42.50 8.52 4.28
C LYS A 393 -43.75 7.80 3.81
N SER A 394 -44.17 6.85 4.63
CA SER A 394 -45.30 5.99 4.31
C SER A 394 -46.59 6.68 4.78
N ILE A 395 -47.42 7.14 3.84
CA ILE A 395 -48.83 7.50 4.06
C ILE A 395 -49.66 6.21 4.10
N CYS A 396 -49.97 5.74 5.30
CA CYS A 396 -50.79 4.56 5.54
C CYS A 396 -52.28 4.84 5.27
N LYS A 397 -53.14 3.84 5.49
CA LYS A 397 -54.60 3.93 5.27
C LYS A 397 -55.20 5.22 5.86
N ASN A 398 -56.15 5.82 5.13
CA ASN A 398 -56.83 7.07 5.47
C ASN A 398 -55.93 8.33 5.53
N GLY A 399 -54.78 8.33 4.86
CA GLY A 399 -53.90 9.50 4.81
C GLY A 399 -53.04 9.68 6.06
N VAL A 400 -52.97 8.66 6.92
CA VAL A 400 -52.20 8.69 8.16
C VAL A 400 -50.71 8.57 7.82
N VAL A 401 -49.93 9.59 8.13
CA VAL A 401 -48.47 9.53 7.99
C VAL A 401 -47.94 8.56 9.05
N GLY A 402 -47.39 7.43 8.62
CA GLY A 402 -46.73 6.47 9.49
C GLY A 402 -45.53 7.14 10.16
N THR A 403 -45.56 7.24 11.48
CA THR A 403 -44.48 7.83 12.30
C THR A 403 -43.64 6.77 13.01
N GLU A 404 -44.08 5.50 12.99
CA GLU A 404 -43.33 4.37 13.54
C GLU A 404 -42.10 4.03 12.65
N GLU A 405 -40.97 3.76 13.29
CA GLU A 405 -39.66 3.48 12.65
C GLU A 405 -39.26 4.49 11.57
N GLY A 406 -39.53 5.79 11.79
CA GLY A 406 -39.14 6.83 10.84
C GLY A 406 -39.86 6.75 9.49
N GLY A 407 -41.10 6.25 9.48
CA GLY A 407 -41.95 6.13 8.29
C GLY A 407 -41.73 4.85 7.47
N ARG A 408 -40.98 3.87 8.00
CA ARG A 408 -40.77 2.53 7.42
C ARG A 408 -41.91 1.55 7.64
N LYS A 409 -42.80 1.85 8.58
CA LYS A 409 -43.84 0.93 9.04
C LYS A 409 -45.21 1.58 8.92
N CYS A 410 -46.14 0.86 8.28
CA CYS A 410 -47.56 1.17 8.34
C CYS A 410 -48.30 0.04 9.06
N SER A 411 -48.85 0.37 10.22
CA SER A 411 -49.64 -0.56 11.03
C SER A 411 -51.07 -0.65 10.46
N ASN A 412 -51.69 -1.84 10.51
CA ASN A 412 -53.06 -2.11 10.03
C ASN A 412 -53.31 -1.92 8.52
N ILE A 413 -52.37 -2.33 7.67
CA ILE A 413 -52.61 -2.47 6.22
C ILE A 413 -53.27 -3.82 5.93
N SER A 414 -54.37 -3.79 5.17
CA SER A 414 -54.99 -4.99 4.60
C SER A 414 -54.51 -5.20 3.17
N ILE A 415 -54.67 -6.41 2.63
CA ILE A 415 -54.28 -6.75 1.26
C ILE A 415 -54.96 -5.78 0.26
N GLY A 416 -54.20 -4.82 -0.32
CA GLY A 416 -54.69 -3.91 -1.38
C GLY A 416 -54.29 -2.42 -1.38
N ASP A 417 -53.63 -1.85 -0.36
CA ASP A 417 -53.48 -0.37 -0.20
C ASP A 417 -52.15 0.26 -0.75
N GLU A 418 -52.10 1.58 -1.08
CA GLU A 418 -51.00 2.31 -1.79
C GLU A 418 -50.59 3.72 -1.21
N VAL A 419 -49.35 4.23 -1.45
CA VAL A 419 -48.65 5.34 -0.69
C VAL A 419 -47.67 6.26 -1.53
N ARG A 420 -47.40 7.58 -1.22
CA ARG A 420 -46.57 8.58 -2.04
C ARG A 420 -45.88 9.81 -1.30
N THR A 421 -44.84 10.51 -1.88
CA THR A 421 -44.17 11.80 -1.40
C THR A 421 -43.31 12.67 -2.40
N ASP A 422 -43.04 13.99 -2.11
CA ASP A 422 -42.30 15.04 -2.91
C ASP A 422 -41.11 15.83 -2.19
N ASP A 423 -40.39 16.76 -2.89
CA ASP A 423 -38.92 17.14 -3.00
C ASP A 423 -38.29 18.39 -2.23
N LEU A 424 -36.94 18.49 -2.02
CA LEU A 424 -36.23 19.39 -1.03
C LEU A 424 -34.73 19.85 -1.28
N ASP A 425 -34.20 19.94 -2.51
CA ASP A 425 -32.73 20.03 -2.76
C ASP A 425 -31.95 21.37 -2.48
N GLY A 426 -32.58 22.51 -2.15
CA GLY A 426 -31.91 23.84 -2.15
C GLY A 426 -31.08 24.22 -0.90
N ASN A 427 -31.28 23.58 0.25
CA ASN A 427 -30.79 24.06 1.55
C ASN A 427 -29.52 23.35 2.07
N CYS A 428 -28.87 22.55 1.23
CA CYS A 428 -27.97 21.50 1.72
C CYS A 428 -26.56 21.55 1.14
N ARG A 429 -26.12 22.71 0.63
CA ARG A 429 -24.77 22.91 0.11
C ARG A 429 -24.05 23.98 0.92
N LYS A 430 -22.76 23.77 1.18
CA LYS A 430 -21.89 24.74 1.89
C LYS A 430 -21.53 25.91 0.97
N ASP A 431 -21.21 25.61 -0.29
CA ASP A 431 -20.96 26.56 -1.38
C ASP A 431 -21.23 25.90 -2.75
N ASN A 432 -21.34 26.71 -3.81
CA ASN A 432 -21.79 26.28 -5.15
C ASN A 432 -20.87 25.25 -5.85
N GLY A 433 -19.72 24.92 -5.27
CA GLY A 433 -18.80 23.88 -5.75
C GLY A 433 -18.76 22.62 -4.89
N THR A 434 -19.49 22.59 -3.77
CA THR A 434 -19.51 21.45 -2.84
C THR A 434 -20.67 20.50 -3.12
N ASP A 435 -20.38 19.22 -2.92
CA ASP A 435 -21.40 18.18 -2.90
C ASP A 435 -22.39 18.43 -1.76
N ILE A 436 -23.63 17.99 -1.98
CA ILE A 436 -24.72 18.15 -1.02
C ILE A 436 -24.32 17.44 0.29
N CYS A 437 -24.34 18.19 1.40
CA CYS A 437 -23.87 17.76 2.73
C CYS A 437 -22.50 17.07 2.72
N SER A 438 -21.60 17.51 1.82
CA SER A 438 -20.25 16.98 1.66
C SER A 438 -20.19 15.45 1.45
N ASN A 439 -21.27 14.85 0.95
CA ASN A 439 -21.50 13.39 0.85
C ASN A 439 -21.60 12.61 2.17
N ASN A 440 -21.68 13.29 3.32
CA ASN A 440 -21.67 12.67 4.67
C ASN A 440 -23.00 12.91 5.43
N GLY A 441 -24.08 13.12 4.69
CA GLY A 441 -25.40 13.37 5.26
C GLY A 441 -26.48 13.59 4.20
N ASP A 442 -27.73 13.63 4.66
CA ASP A 442 -28.90 13.76 3.79
C ASP A 442 -29.41 15.20 3.71
N CYS A 443 -29.90 15.58 2.53
CA CYS A 443 -30.43 16.92 2.28
C CYS A 443 -31.89 17.11 2.67
N VAL A 444 -32.11 17.89 3.75
CA VAL A 444 -33.37 18.59 4.11
C VAL A 444 -33.02 19.93 4.78
N VAL A 445 -32.14 19.83 5.78
CA VAL A 445 -31.16 20.77 6.37
C VAL A 445 -30.09 19.78 6.82
N CYS A 446 -28.84 19.87 6.33
CA CYS A 446 -27.89 18.75 6.38
C CYS A 446 -27.92 17.96 7.70
N ILE A 447 -28.53 16.77 7.64
CA ILE A 447 -28.60 15.86 8.77
C ILE A 447 -27.45 14.90 8.60
N CYS A 448 -26.47 15.01 9.49
CA CYS A 448 -25.22 14.28 9.37
C CYS A 448 -25.38 12.84 9.78
N ASP A 449 -24.56 11.99 9.16
CA ASP A 449 -24.41 10.62 9.60
C ASP A 449 -23.93 10.58 11.05
N ALA A 450 -24.20 9.49 11.77
CA ALA A 450 -24.00 9.41 13.23
C ALA A 450 -22.58 9.78 13.70
N ASN A 451 -21.58 9.63 12.83
CA ASN A 451 -20.18 9.96 13.08
C ASN A 451 -19.73 11.26 12.40
N TYR A 452 -20.64 12.14 12.03
CA TYR A 452 -20.33 13.42 11.39
C TYR A 452 -21.16 14.56 12.00
N THR A 453 -20.62 15.77 11.95
CA THR A 453 -21.23 16.99 12.49
C THR A 453 -20.87 18.20 11.62
N GLY A 454 -21.40 19.38 11.97
CA GLY A 454 -21.26 20.61 11.20
C GLY A 454 -22.44 20.86 10.26
N SER A 455 -22.64 22.11 9.86
CA SER A 455 -23.81 22.52 9.04
C SER A 455 -23.86 21.91 7.64
N ALA A 456 -22.77 21.30 7.19
CA ALA A 456 -22.66 20.58 5.92
C ALA A 456 -22.08 19.17 6.10
N CYS A 457 -22.10 18.63 7.32
CA CYS A 457 -21.64 17.28 7.67
C CYS A 457 -20.18 16.99 7.29
N ASP A 458 -19.34 18.01 7.30
CA ASP A 458 -17.95 17.97 6.89
C ASP A 458 -16.99 17.55 8.02
N CYS A 459 -17.45 17.48 9.27
CA CYS A 459 -16.60 17.21 10.42
C CYS A 459 -16.85 15.81 10.99
N SER A 460 -15.88 14.91 10.94
CA SER A 460 -16.02 13.57 11.53
C SER A 460 -15.93 13.60 13.06
N LEU A 461 -16.87 12.91 13.72
CA LEU A 461 -16.87 12.62 15.16
C LEU A 461 -16.10 11.32 15.47
N ASP A 462 -15.66 10.58 14.46
CA ASP A 462 -14.84 9.41 14.69
C ASP A 462 -13.47 9.83 15.26
N THR A 463 -13.11 9.19 16.35
CA THR A 463 -11.84 9.42 17.05
C THR A 463 -10.82 8.31 16.77
N SER A 464 -11.19 7.29 15.97
CA SER A 464 -10.32 6.17 15.60
C SER A 464 -9.04 6.64 14.90
N THR A 465 -9.14 7.63 14.02
CA THR A 465 -8.00 8.23 13.30
C THR A 465 -7.07 9.02 14.20
N CYS A 466 -7.57 9.47 15.36
CA CYS A 466 -6.82 10.20 16.37
C CYS A 466 -6.26 9.27 17.47
N LEU A 467 -6.58 7.97 17.46
CA LEU A 467 -6.14 7.03 18.49
C LEU A 467 -4.70 6.59 18.22
N ALA A 468 -3.79 6.93 19.14
CA ALA A 468 -2.38 6.56 19.02
C ALA A 468 -2.11 5.11 19.47
N ALA A 469 -0.92 4.59 19.20
CA ALA A 469 -0.49 3.24 19.57
C ALA A 469 -0.54 2.97 21.09
N ASN A 470 -0.42 4.02 21.91
CA ASN A 470 -0.57 3.95 23.36
C ASN A 470 -2.05 3.96 23.82
N LYS A 471 -3.01 3.81 22.90
CA LYS A 471 -4.47 3.84 23.12
C LYS A 471 -5.00 5.17 23.68
N GLN A 472 -4.22 6.24 23.60
CA GLN A 472 -4.66 7.59 23.98
C GLN A 472 -4.97 8.43 22.73
N ILE A 473 -6.00 9.28 22.82
CA ILE A 473 -6.32 10.25 21.77
C ILE A 473 -5.18 11.26 21.65
N CYS A 474 -4.62 11.40 20.45
CA CYS A 474 -3.52 12.30 20.13
C CYS A 474 -2.32 12.17 21.07
N ASN A 475 -1.96 10.94 21.47
CA ASN A 475 -0.91 10.63 22.46
C ASN A 475 -1.07 11.36 23.81
N GLY A 476 -2.28 11.82 24.16
CA GLY A 476 -2.53 12.64 25.36
C GLY A 476 -1.95 14.06 25.27
N ARG A 477 -1.55 14.50 24.07
CA ARG A 477 -0.83 15.77 23.81
C ARG A 477 -1.59 16.70 22.86
N GLY A 478 -2.87 16.44 22.64
CA GLY A 478 -3.73 17.21 21.75
C GLY A 478 -5.20 16.85 21.89
N THR A 479 -6.04 17.57 21.15
CA THR A 479 -7.47 17.32 21.03
C THR A 479 -7.80 16.81 19.63
N CYS A 480 -8.69 15.83 19.52
CA CYS A 480 -9.17 15.35 18.22
C CYS A 480 -10.33 16.24 17.76
N GLU A 481 -10.15 16.94 16.64
CA GLU A 481 -11.18 17.77 16.02
C GLU A 481 -11.38 17.30 14.57
N CYS A 482 -12.62 16.90 14.23
CA CYS A 482 -12.98 16.44 12.90
C CYS A 482 -12.13 15.26 12.38
N GLY A 483 -11.71 14.34 13.26
CA GLY A 483 -10.83 13.21 12.91
C GLY A 483 -9.34 13.56 12.75
N VAL A 484 -8.93 14.77 13.14
CA VAL A 484 -7.53 15.24 13.06
C VAL A 484 -7.05 15.71 14.43
N CYS A 485 -5.85 15.31 14.83
CA CYS A 485 -5.24 15.76 16.08
C CYS A 485 -4.71 17.19 16.00
N LYS A 486 -5.24 18.06 16.85
CA LYS A 486 -4.65 19.38 17.14
C LYS A 486 -3.75 19.28 18.37
N CYS A 487 -2.45 19.25 18.13
CA CYS A 487 -1.45 19.16 19.19
C CYS A 487 -1.45 20.45 20.03
N THR A 488 -1.53 20.32 21.36
CA THR A 488 -1.59 21.45 22.29
C THR A 488 -0.28 22.26 22.30
N ASN A 489 0.83 21.60 21.98
CA ASN A 489 2.15 22.21 21.91
C ASN A 489 2.71 22.09 20.48
N PRO A 490 3.09 23.22 19.83
CA PRO A 490 3.55 23.25 18.44
C PRO A 490 4.87 22.51 18.17
N LYS A 491 5.58 22.06 19.23
CA LYS A 491 6.76 21.19 19.12
C LYS A 491 6.44 19.76 18.66
N PHE A 492 5.21 19.31 18.85
CA PHE A 492 4.75 17.99 18.46
C PHE A 492 3.96 18.05 17.14
N GLN A 493 4.18 17.06 16.29
CA GLN A 493 3.66 16.94 14.95
C GLN A 493 3.31 15.47 14.65
N GLY A 494 2.75 15.22 13.48
CA GLY A 494 2.29 13.90 13.06
C GLY A 494 0.79 13.69 13.30
N PRO A 495 0.20 12.70 12.62
CA PRO A 495 -1.24 12.42 12.63
C PRO A 495 -1.85 12.25 14.03
N THR A 496 -1.07 11.80 15.01
CA THR A 496 -1.50 11.60 16.41
C THR A 496 -0.61 12.34 17.43
N CYS A 497 0.11 13.37 17.01
CA CYS A 497 1.07 14.13 17.85
C CYS A 497 2.23 13.29 18.42
N GLU A 498 2.62 12.23 17.72
CA GLU A 498 3.68 11.29 18.12
C GLU A 498 5.10 11.79 17.81
N ILE A 499 5.23 12.65 16.81
CA ILE A 499 6.53 13.11 16.32
C ILE A 499 6.93 14.36 17.08
N CYS A 500 8.06 14.33 17.77
CA CYS A 500 8.68 15.52 18.34
C CYS A 500 10.06 15.73 17.72
N PRO A 501 10.17 16.48 16.62
CA PRO A 501 11.45 16.72 15.96
C PRO A 501 12.46 17.45 16.88
N THR A 502 11.97 18.14 17.90
CA THR A 502 12.77 18.90 18.87
C THR A 502 13.02 18.17 20.20
N CYS A 503 12.51 16.95 20.39
CA CYS A 503 12.74 16.17 21.60
C CYS A 503 13.95 15.24 21.41
N PRO A 504 14.85 15.10 22.40
CA PRO A 504 15.84 14.03 22.40
C PRO A 504 15.13 12.67 22.40
N GLY A 505 15.65 11.68 21.66
CA GLY A 505 15.09 10.31 21.73
C GLY A 505 15.26 9.72 23.14
N VAL A 506 14.44 8.72 23.50
CA VAL A 506 14.50 8.00 24.80
C VAL A 506 15.93 7.54 25.13
N CYS A 507 16.70 7.15 24.11
CA CYS A 507 18.10 6.80 24.27
C CYS A 507 18.95 8.01 24.66
N THR A 508 18.88 9.12 23.94
CA THR A 508 19.66 10.33 24.23
C THR A 508 19.29 10.96 25.57
N GLU A 509 18.02 10.96 25.94
CA GLU A 509 17.55 11.51 27.22
C GLU A 509 18.09 10.72 28.42
N HIS A 510 18.09 9.39 28.34
CA HIS A 510 18.49 8.54 29.44
C HIS A 510 19.97 8.15 29.42
N LYS A 511 20.69 8.41 28.32
CA LYS A 511 22.12 8.09 28.12
C LYS A 511 22.97 8.45 29.33
N GLU A 512 22.96 9.72 29.74
CA GLU A 512 23.80 10.23 30.83
C GLU A 512 23.47 9.57 32.18
N CYS A 513 22.20 9.30 32.42
CA CYS A 513 21.72 8.67 33.65
C CYS A 513 22.03 7.17 33.71
N VAL A 514 21.92 6.46 32.59
CA VAL A 514 22.32 5.05 32.50
C VAL A 514 23.83 4.93 32.66
N GLN A 515 24.59 5.82 32.02
CA GLN A 515 26.05 5.83 32.10
C GLN A 515 26.55 6.07 33.54
N CYS A 516 25.95 7.04 34.26
CA CYS A 516 26.36 7.34 35.63
C CYS A 516 25.97 6.23 36.61
N ARG A 517 24.77 5.63 36.49
CA ARG A 517 24.31 4.57 37.43
C ARG A 517 24.90 3.19 37.14
N ALA A 518 25.22 2.89 35.88
CA ALA A 518 25.81 1.61 35.49
C ALA A 518 27.34 1.62 35.59
N PHE A 519 27.99 2.69 35.16
CA PHE A 519 29.45 2.72 34.99
C PHE A 519 30.15 3.82 35.80
N GLU A 520 29.42 4.60 36.62
CA GLU A 520 29.98 5.69 37.43
C GLU A 520 30.79 6.71 36.59
N THR A 521 30.38 6.92 35.34
CA THR A 521 31.02 7.82 34.37
C THR A 521 29.98 8.70 33.66
N GLY A 522 30.42 9.71 32.91
CA GLY A 522 29.55 10.65 32.18
C GLY A 522 29.35 12.00 32.90
N GLU A 523 28.70 12.94 32.22
CA GLU A 523 28.58 14.34 32.68
C GLU A 523 27.73 14.50 33.95
N LYS A 524 26.76 13.59 34.17
CA LYS A 524 25.90 13.58 35.36
C LYS A 524 26.43 12.76 36.53
N LYS A 525 27.72 12.38 36.52
CA LYS A 525 28.34 11.58 37.59
C LYS A 525 28.09 12.18 38.98
N ASP A 526 28.30 13.48 39.13
CA ASP A 526 28.23 14.15 40.45
C ASP A 526 26.79 14.38 40.94
N THR A 527 25.81 14.45 40.03
CA THR A 527 24.39 14.64 40.37
C THR A 527 23.53 13.39 40.17
N CYS A 528 24.16 12.25 39.91
CA CYS A 528 23.54 11.00 39.47
C CYS A 528 22.43 10.50 40.42
N GLU A 529 22.70 10.46 41.73
CA GLU A 529 21.75 9.96 42.74
C GLU A 529 20.47 10.81 42.83
N ARG A 530 20.61 12.12 42.64
CA ARG A 530 19.50 13.07 42.73
C ARG A 530 18.66 13.07 41.44
N ASP A 531 19.34 13.06 40.29
CA ASP A 531 18.70 13.32 39.00
C ASP A 531 18.30 12.05 38.23
N CYS A 532 18.81 10.87 38.61
CA CYS A 532 18.65 9.62 37.83
C CYS A 532 17.98 8.46 38.61
N SER A 533 17.28 8.76 39.70
CA SER A 533 16.61 7.76 40.58
C SER A 533 15.22 7.30 40.09
N TYR A 534 14.72 7.84 38.97
CA TYR A 534 13.36 7.63 38.49
C TYR A 534 13.11 6.29 37.76
N PHE A 535 14.13 5.47 37.56
CA PHE A 535 14.04 4.13 36.94
C PHE A 535 14.81 3.08 37.76
N ASN A 536 14.42 1.82 37.63
CA ASN A 536 15.13 0.69 38.22
C ASN A 536 16.20 0.18 37.24
N LEU A 537 17.46 0.07 37.68
CA LEU A 537 18.58 -0.36 36.84
C LEU A 537 18.91 -1.84 37.12
N ILE A 538 18.84 -2.66 36.08
CA ILE A 538 19.11 -4.11 36.11
C ILE A 538 20.33 -4.38 35.23
N ARG A 539 21.38 -4.97 35.80
CA ARG A 539 22.60 -5.34 35.07
C ARG A 539 22.47 -6.73 34.46
N VAL A 540 22.89 -6.86 33.20
CA VAL A 540 22.82 -8.11 32.44
C VAL A 540 24.22 -8.45 31.93
N LYS A 541 24.62 -9.72 32.03
CA LYS A 541 25.99 -10.14 31.69
C LYS A 541 26.32 -10.05 30.19
N ASP A 542 25.34 -10.39 29.35
CA ASP A 542 25.53 -10.56 27.90
C ASP A 542 24.42 -9.83 27.14
N ARG A 543 24.74 -9.35 25.93
CA ARG A 543 23.78 -8.66 25.05
C ARG A 543 22.55 -9.52 24.71
N ASP A 544 22.74 -10.82 24.55
CA ASP A 544 21.66 -11.74 24.12
C ASP A 544 20.62 -12.00 25.21
N LYS A 545 20.91 -11.59 26.46
CA LYS A 545 19.99 -11.65 27.60
C LYS A 545 19.19 -10.36 27.80
N LEU A 546 19.37 -9.36 26.94
CA LEU A 546 18.48 -8.19 26.92
C LEU A 546 17.07 -8.64 26.50
N PRO A 547 15.99 -8.08 27.10
CA PRO A 547 14.63 -8.48 26.76
C PRO A 547 14.35 -8.33 25.27
N GLN A 548 13.93 -9.38 24.58
CA GLN A 548 13.67 -9.35 23.14
C GLN A 548 12.21 -8.96 22.82
N PRO A 549 11.94 -8.34 21.66
CA PRO A 549 10.59 -7.90 21.28
C PRO A 549 9.56 -9.03 21.17
N ALA A 550 10.00 -10.27 20.95
CA ALA A 550 9.12 -11.40 20.66
C ALA A 550 8.40 -11.99 21.89
N ASP A 551 8.88 -11.71 23.11
CA ASP A 551 8.43 -12.42 24.32
C ASP A 551 7.53 -11.58 25.26
N GLN A 552 7.21 -10.32 24.96
CA GLN A 552 6.59 -9.41 25.95
C GLN A 552 5.52 -8.44 25.39
N SER A 553 4.46 -8.23 26.19
CA SER A 553 3.25 -7.43 25.88
C SER A 553 3.39 -5.90 26.15
N TYR A 554 4.60 -5.34 26.22
CA TYR A 554 4.84 -3.94 26.62
C TYR A 554 5.92 -3.23 25.79
N PRO A 555 5.90 -1.88 25.69
CA PRO A 555 6.84 -1.13 24.85
C PRO A 555 8.27 -1.17 25.41
N LEU A 556 9.22 -1.49 24.53
CA LEU A 556 10.66 -1.59 24.84
C LEU A 556 11.48 -0.85 23.78
N SER A 557 12.52 -0.13 24.23
CA SER A 557 13.43 0.65 23.38
C SER A 557 14.85 0.14 23.55
N HIS A 558 15.43 -0.41 22.49
CA HIS A 558 16.82 -0.85 22.46
C HIS A 558 17.74 0.32 22.10
N CYS A 559 18.68 0.63 22.97
CA CYS A 559 19.60 1.75 22.85
C CYS A 559 21.04 1.25 22.73
N LYS A 560 21.79 1.89 21.83
CA LYS A 560 23.22 1.70 21.62
C LYS A 560 23.89 3.07 21.63
N GLU A 561 24.69 3.35 22.65
CA GLU A 561 25.31 4.65 22.86
C GLU A 561 26.83 4.53 23.05
N ARG A 562 27.54 5.62 22.78
CA ARG A 562 28.98 5.73 23.04
C ARG A 562 29.29 6.52 24.28
N ASP A 563 30.27 6.06 25.04
CA ASP A 563 30.85 6.79 26.16
C ASP A 563 31.93 7.79 25.69
N ALA A 564 32.59 8.47 26.63
CA ALA A 564 33.66 9.42 26.34
C ALA A 564 34.96 8.75 25.81
N ASN A 565 35.10 7.43 25.95
CA ASN A 565 36.25 6.65 25.50
C ASN A 565 36.00 5.94 24.16
N ASP A 566 34.93 6.32 23.45
CA ASP A 566 34.46 5.69 22.20
C ASP A 566 34.11 4.19 22.35
N CYS A 567 33.80 3.75 23.56
CA CYS A 567 33.29 2.41 23.87
C CYS A 567 31.77 2.36 23.72
N TRP A 568 31.26 1.26 23.18
CA TRP A 568 29.83 1.03 23.05
C TRP A 568 29.25 0.41 24.32
N PHE A 569 28.15 0.97 24.81
CA PHE A 569 27.28 0.31 25.79
C PHE A 569 25.87 0.14 25.24
N TYR A 570 25.26 -0.97 25.62
CA TYR A 570 23.93 -1.36 25.18
C TYR A 570 22.99 -1.40 26.37
N TYR A 571 21.80 -0.87 26.21
CA TYR A 571 20.76 -0.99 27.21
C TYR A 571 19.36 -1.01 26.58
N THR A 572 18.41 -1.59 27.29
CA THR A 572 17.00 -1.60 26.92
C THR A 572 16.21 -0.82 27.96
N TYR A 573 15.47 0.19 27.51
CA TYR A 573 14.52 0.92 28.34
C TYR A 573 13.11 0.33 28.16
N ALA A 574 12.50 -0.12 29.25
CA ALA A 574 11.17 -0.74 29.25
C ALA A 574 10.22 0.01 30.19
N VAL A 575 8.98 0.18 29.74
CA VAL A 575 7.90 0.75 30.57
C VAL A 575 6.85 -0.33 30.77
N ARG A 576 6.75 -0.84 32.00
CA ARG A 576 5.79 -1.88 32.38
C ARG A 576 4.58 -1.22 33.05
N ASN A 577 3.37 -1.56 32.56
CA ASN A 577 2.09 -1.10 33.09
C ASN A 577 1.99 0.43 33.28
N ASP A 578 2.54 1.20 32.32
CA ASP A 578 2.54 2.68 32.27
C ASP A 578 3.09 3.42 33.50
N THR A 579 3.77 2.73 34.43
CA THR A 579 4.21 3.31 35.71
C THR A 579 5.60 2.86 36.16
N VAL A 580 6.00 1.63 35.84
CA VAL A 580 7.31 1.08 36.25
C VAL A 580 8.31 1.23 35.10
N ARG A 581 9.37 2.00 35.31
CA ARG A 581 10.47 2.21 34.36
C ARG A 581 11.64 1.31 34.73
N GLU A 582 12.00 0.39 33.85
CA GLU A 582 13.12 -0.53 34.03
C GLU A 582 14.16 -0.32 32.93
N VAL A 583 15.43 -0.29 33.31
CA VAL A 583 16.56 -0.22 32.39
C VAL A 583 17.42 -1.45 32.56
N TYR A 584 17.54 -2.25 31.49
CA TYR A 584 18.43 -3.40 31.42
C TYR A 584 19.72 -2.96 30.73
N VAL A 585 20.84 -2.91 31.44
CA VAL A 585 22.14 -2.47 30.90
C VAL A 585 23.12 -3.64 30.85
N VAL A 586 23.88 -3.76 29.76
CA VAL A 586 24.95 -4.77 29.65
C VAL A 586 26.11 -4.35 30.55
N GLU A 587 26.62 -5.29 31.35
CA GLU A 587 27.65 -5.02 32.37
C GLU A 587 29.02 -4.65 31.76
N THR A 588 29.32 -5.14 30.57
CA THR A 588 30.60 -4.93 29.87
C THR A 588 30.48 -3.92 28.73
N LEU A 589 31.47 -3.03 28.64
CA LEU A 589 31.63 -2.07 27.54
C LEU A 589 32.32 -2.75 26.35
N GLU A 590 31.77 -2.59 25.14
CA GLU A 590 32.40 -3.01 23.89
C GLU A 590 33.29 -1.89 23.36
N CYS A 591 34.54 -1.83 23.82
CA CYS A 591 35.55 -0.90 23.30
C CYS A 591 36.20 -1.47 22.03
N PRO A 592 36.44 -0.66 20.98
CA PRO A 592 37.25 -1.12 19.86
C PRO A 592 38.65 -1.49 20.36
N ALA A 593 39.10 -2.72 20.07
CA ALA A 593 40.50 -3.08 20.27
C ALA A 593 41.35 -2.17 19.39
N GLY A 594 42.34 -1.49 19.97
CA GLY A 594 43.26 -0.66 19.21
C GLY A 594 43.85 -1.46 18.05
N PRO A 595 44.09 -0.83 16.87
CA PRO A 595 44.63 -1.54 15.72
C PRO A 595 45.97 -2.16 16.10
N ASP A 596 46.16 -3.44 15.78
CA ASP A 596 47.43 -4.12 16.01
C ASP A 596 48.52 -3.39 15.20
N ILE A 597 49.45 -2.76 15.91
CA ILE A 597 50.47 -1.89 15.33
C ILE A 597 51.46 -2.71 14.49
N ILE A 598 51.65 -3.98 14.82
CA ILE A 598 52.63 -4.87 14.19
C ILE A 598 52.40 -5.02 12.67
N PRO A 599 51.20 -5.40 12.17
CA PRO A 599 50.96 -5.49 10.73
C PRO A 599 51.03 -4.16 9.99
N ILE A 600 50.62 -3.05 10.64
CA ILE A 600 50.67 -1.71 10.02
C ILE A 600 52.13 -1.27 9.83
N VAL A 601 52.97 -1.43 10.86
CA VAL A 601 54.40 -1.11 10.77
C VAL A 601 55.10 -2.03 9.77
N ALA A 602 54.81 -3.33 9.77
CA ALA A 602 55.37 -4.27 8.79
C ALA A 602 54.99 -3.90 7.35
N GLY A 603 53.74 -3.51 7.11
CA GLY A 603 53.25 -3.06 5.81
C GLY A 603 53.93 -1.79 5.32
N VAL A 604 54.09 -0.80 6.20
CA VAL A 604 54.77 0.47 5.86
C VAL A 604 56.25 0.25 5.54
N VAL A 605 56.95 -0.56 6.35
CA VAL A 605 58.36 -0.88 6.11
C VAL A 605 58.54 -1.63 4.80
N ALA A 606 57.70 -2.63 4.51
CA ALA A 606 57.74 -3.36 3.25
C ALA A 606 57.47 -2.44 2.04
N GLY A 607 56.51 -1.52 2.16
CA GLY A 607 56.20 -0.53 1.13
C GLY A 607 57.38 0.40 0.82
N ILE A 608 58.05 0.93 1.85
CA ILE A 608 59.21 1.81 1.67
C ILE A 608 60.36 1.06 0.98
N VAL A 609 60.62 -0.20 1.36
CA VAL A 609 61.67 -1.02 0.74
C VAL A 609 61.35 -1.30 -0.73
N LEU A 610 60.10 -1.61 -1.07
CA LEU A 610 59.68 -1.86 -2.45
C LEU A 610 59.78 -0.60 -3.33
N ILE A 611 59.40 0.56 -2.80
CA ILE A 611 59.53 1.85 -3.50
C ILE A 611 61.02 2.16 -3.73
N GLY A 612 61.88 1.93 -2.73
CA GLY A 612 63.33 2.09 -2.87
C GLY A 612 63.91 1.20 -3.96
N LEU A 613 63.54 -0.08 -4.00
CA LEU A 613 63.96 -1.01 -5.05
C LEU A 613 63.45 -0.59 -6.44
N ALA A 614 62.20 -0.14 -6.55
CA ALA A 614 61.64 0.35 -7.80
C ALA A 614 62.40 1.59 -8.32
N LEU A 615 62.72 2.55 -7.44
CA LEU A 615 63.50 3.73 -7.81
C LEU A 615 64.92 3.38 -8.25
N LEU A 616 65.57 2.41 -7.60
CA LEU A 616 66.88 1.92 -8.02
C LEU A 616 66.83 1.23 -9.38
N LEU A 617 65.79 0.44 -9.65
CA LEU A 617 65.58 -0.19 -10.95
C LEU A 617 65.30 0.85 -12.05
N ILE A 618 64.48 1.86 -11.77
CA ILE A 618 64.21 2.96 -12.69
C ILE A 618 65.49 3.75 -12.97
N TRP A 619 66.26 4.10 -11.94
CA TRP A 619 67.53 4.81 -12.11
C TRP A 619 68.53 3.98 -12.92
N LYS A 620 68.66 2.68 -12.64
CA LYS A 620 69.49 1.76 -13.43
C LYS A 620 69.03 1.70 -14.89
N LEU A 621 67.72 1.64 -15.14
CA LEU A 621 67.16 1.64 -16.49
C LEU A 621 67.47 2.96 -17.22
N LEU A 622 67.29 4.11 -16.55
CA LEU A 622 67.59 5.42 -17.12
C LEU A 622 69.07 5.58 -17.43
N MET A 623 69.97 5.14 -16.54
CA MET A 623 71.42 5.13 -16.77
C MET A 623 71.78 4.27 -17.98
N ILE A 624 71.22 3.05 -18.08
CA ILE A 624 71.44 2.17 -19.24
C ILE A 624 70.95 2.82 -20.55
N ILE A 625 69.81 3.50 -20.53
CA ILE A 625 69.28 4.20 -21.71
C ILE A 625 70.19 5.38 -22.09
N HIS A 626 70.66 6.15 -21.11
CA HIS A 626 71.57 7.27 -21.35
C HIS A 626 72.91 6.80 -21.92
N ASP A 627 73.53 5.78 -21.32
CA ASP A 627 74.77 5.18 -21.84
C ASP A 627 74.59 4.63 -23.25
N ARG A 628 73.47 3.95 -23.55
CA ARG A 628 73.19 3.48 -24.92
C ARG A 628 73.02 4.62 -25.92
N ARG A 629 72.42 5.74 -25.51
CA ARG A 629 72.26 6.92 -26.37
C ARG A 629 73.61 7.60 -26.64
N GLU A 630 74.43 7.79 -25.61
CA GLU A 630 75.77 8.36 -25.77
C GLU A 630 76.66 7.43 -26.61
N PHE A 631 76.58 6.10 -26.42
CA PHE A 631 77.30 5.15 -27.27
C PHE A 631 76.86 5.24 -28.73
N ALA A 632 75.57 5.34 -29.01
CA ALA A 632 75.06 5.51 -30.38
C ALA A 632 75.47 6.85 -31.00
N LYS A 633 75.51 7.93 -30.19
CA LYS A 633 76.00 9.24 -30.63
C LYS A 633 77.50 9.20 -30.98
N PHE A 634 78.30 8.54 -30.16
CA PHE A 634 79.73 8.33 -30.41
C PHE A 634 79.98 7.54 -31.71
N GLU A 635 79.25 6.45 -31.95
CA GLU A 635 79.31 5.70 -33.21
C GLU A 635 78.97 6.57 -34.43
N LYS A 636 77.95 7.43 -34.33
CA LYS A 636 77.56 8.36 -35.40
C LYS A 636 78.64 9.42 -35.67
N GLU A 637 79.25 9.98 -34.63
CA GLU A 637 80.36 10.93 -34.77
C GLU A 637 81.57 10.28 -35.43
N LYS A 638 81.88 9.02 -35.07
CA LYS A 638 82.93 8.23 -35.73
C LYS A 638 82.66 7.98 -37.21
N MET A 639 81.41 7.71 -37.61
CA MET A 639 81.03 7.50 -39.02
C MET A 639 81.06 8.78 -39.86
N ASN A 640 80.79 9.94 -39.24
CA ASN A 640 80.84 11.25 -39.90
C ASN A 640 82.27 11.80 -40.05
N ALA A 641 83.25 11.22 -39.36
CA ALA A 641 84.67 11.52 -39.53
C ALA A 641 85.29 10.61 -40.62
N LYS A 642 84.89 10.78 -41.88
CA LYS A 642 85.64 10.29 -43.05
C LYS A 642 86.02 11.47 -43.95
N TRP A 643 87.32 11.68 -44.06
CA TRP A 643 87.96 12.77 -44.80
C TRP A 643 87.85 12.56 -46.32
N ASP A 644 87.50 13.65 -47.00
CA ASP A 644 87.28 13.78 -48.44
C ASP A 644 88.63 13.74 -49.20
N THR A 645 88.77 12.84 -50.17
CA THR A 645 89.95 12.76 -51.06
C THR A 645 89.55 13.30 -52.44
N GLY A 646 89.42 14.61 -52.53
CA GLY A 646 89.10 15.30 -53.79
C GLY A 646 90.34 15.64 -54.60
N GLU A 647 90.40 15.20 -55.87
CA GLU A 647 91.32 15.77 -56.86
C GLU A 647 90.69 16.99 -57.56
N ASN A 648 91.18 18.15 -57.11
CA ASN A 648 91.47 19.43 -57.76
C ASN A 648 90.66 19.92 -59.01
N PRO A 649 89.84 20.99 -58.87
CA PRO A 649 88.93 21.50 -59.90
C PRO A 649 89.55 22.32 -61.06
N ILE A 650 90.85 22.20 -61.36
CA ILE A 650 91.49 22.95 -62.48
C ILE A 650 91.73 22.06 -63.74
N TYR A 651 91.40 20.77 -63.72
CA TYR A 651 91.65 19.87 -64.87
C TYR A 651 90.42 19.68 -65.78
N LYS A 652 90.55 20.02 -67.07
CA LYS A 652 89.60 19.63 -68.15
C LYS A 652 90.35 18.77 -69.17
N SER A 653 90.02 17.48 -69.24
CA SER A 653 90.54 16.55 -70.25
C SER A 653 89.91 16.82 -71.62
N ALA A 654 90.74 16.91 -72.66
CA ALA A 654 90.39 17.30 -74.03
C ALA A 654 89.98 16.11 -74.90
N VAL A 655 89.01 15.29 -74.47
CA VAL A 655 88.56 14.12 -75.24
C VAL A 655 87.04 14.11 -75.36
N THR A 656 86.54 14.20 -76.60
CA THR A 656 85.15 13.91 -76.96
C THR A 656 85.06 12.48 -77.50
N THR A 657 84.45 11.58 -76.73
CA THR A 657 84.20 10.20 -77.17
C THR A 657 82.75 10.06 -77.64
N ILE A 658 82.61 9.66 -78.89
CA ILE A 658 81.34 9.40 -79.57
C ILE A 658 80.85 8.00 -79.19
N VAL A 659 79.58 7.88 -78.78
CA VAL A 659 78.97 6.59 -78.44
C VAL A 659 78.54 5.89 -79.73
N ASN A 660 79.12 4.72 -79.98
CA ASN A 660 78.69 3.83 -81.06
C ASN A 660 77.47 3.00 -80.59
N PRO A 661 76.30 3.09 -81.25
CA PRO A 661 75.09 2.36 -80.89
C PRO A 661 75.12 0.86 -81.27
N LYS A 662 76.29 0.29 -81.60
CA LYS A 662 76.43 -1.10 -82.05
C LYS A 662 77.52 -1.83 -81.29
N TYR A 663 77.27 -2.10 -80.00
CA TYR A 663 77.93 -3.19 -79.28
C TYR A 663 77.00 -3.71 -78.17
N GLU A 664 76.10 -4.60 -78.55
CA GLU A 664 75.59 -5.64 -77.66
C GLU A 664 76.70 -6.69 -77.44
N GLY A 665 76.86 -7.14 -76.19
CA GLY A 665 77.62 -8.34 -75.81
C GLY A 665 78.86 -8.02 -74.96
N LYS A 666 78.98 -8.50 -73.71
CA LYS A 666 78.49 -9.76 -73.12
C LYS A 666 77.91 -9.57 -71.73
#